data_AF-A0A7Y0DH26-F1
#
_entry.id   AF-A0A7Y0DH26-F1
#
_cell.length_a   1.000
_cell.length_b   1.000
_cell.length_c   1.000
_cell.angle_alpha   90.00
_cell.angle_beta   90.00
_cell.angle_gamma   90.00
#
_symmetry.space_group_name_H-M   'P 1'
#
loop_
_entity.id
_entity.type
_entity.pdbx_description
1 polymer ?
#
loop_
_entity_poly.entity_id
_entity_poly.type
_entity_poly.pdbx_seq_one_letter_code
_entity_poly.pdbx_strand_id
1 'polypeptide(L)'
;MSSWLSSPYRSAGIYIGGSMRACGDGNLSSAWVSQVRSMGWGVLPIYVGVQAPCVGQSGLATIVASQAASQGTTSADDAVAQAQRFGLGSGTPIYYDMEAYSSSVSGCTATVMTFISAWTAELHRRGYKSGAYGSSASLMVDMSRSVGSAGFVAPDDVWFAHWNQLQTTSDSSSYPSFPDRYWSRHQRLHQYSGGAEQTWGGATLNIDANWVDASVAGTAVPVDYGTNVVGPGSSGFVFTGSMTYWRPLATSGLKGLAYWTYSNGSTEANGATWSPQLSPGLYDVEANITSTNATAKALYTIRDALGTTTKVVDQAPISGYTSLGTHKAVAGSSISVHVGDNDPSSTTAKIGVDAMAFRLIATAPSPPGVVSAAGGNARATISWSAASANGSLVTGYRVTATPGGASATTTGTTTTTTITGLTNGTSYVFTVRATNAAGTSPASAPSAPVTPRSGSSFIALSPKRVLDTRTGLGAAKAKVGPGGQVTLTVTGLPSGTAAVALNVTAPNPTATSYLTVYPDGATRPTASNLNFARAQTIANLVIARVGTGNKVTFYNAAGTVDIIADLAGYYAPGAGAGYTAATPKRVLDTRTGLGAAKAKVGPGGQVTLTIPGLPAGTTAVALNVTATNPTAASYLTVYPAGATRPTASNL
;
A
#
# COMPACT_ATOMS: atom_id res chain seq x y z
N MET A 1 7.53 45.21 -13.11
CA MET A 1 7.59 43.74 -13.21
C MET A 1 8.61 43.12 -12.25
N SER A 2 9.92 43.40 -12.34
CA SER A 2 10.92 42.83 -11.40
C SER A 2 10.58 43.06 -9.92
N SER A 3 10.30 44.29 -9.50
CA SER A 3 9.89 44.61 -8.11
C SER A 3 8.64 43.83 -7.68
N TRP A 4 7.72 43.60 -8.63
CA TRP A 4 6.46 42.91 -8.38
C TRP A 4 6.59 41.38 -8.30
N LEU A 5 7.76 40.79 -8.53
CA LEU A 5 8.01 39.39 -8.18
C LEU A 5 7.91 39.15 -6.66
N SER A 6 7.98 40.21 -5.85
CA SER A 6 7.69 40.18 -4.43
C SER A 6 6.18 40.21 -4.10
N SER A 7 5.30 40.15 -5.10
CA SER A 7 3.85 39.98 -4.96
C SER A 7 3.46 38.52 -5.25
N PRO A 8 2.24 38.07 -4.93
CA PRO A 8 1.77 36.70 -5.22
C PRO A 8 1.31 36.53 -6.67
N TYR A 9 1.22 37.63 -7.43
CA TYR A 9 0.82 37.59 -8.83
C TYR A 9 1.90 36.92 -9.68
N ARG A 10 1.48 36.09 -10.63
CA ARG A 10 2.36 35.38 -11.57
C ARG A 10 1.97 35.54 -13.03
N SER A 11 0.93 36.33 -13.30
CA SER A 11 0.49 36.66 -14.65
C SER A 11 0.15 38.14 -14.75
N ALA A 12 0.35 38.72 -15.94
CA ALA A 12 -0.02 40.11 -16.23
C ALA A 12 -0.84 40.19 -17.53
N GLY A 13 -1.98 40.89 -17.46
CA GLY A 13 -2.74 41.30 -18.64
C GLY A 13 -2.01 42.37 -19.42
N ILE A 14 -1.94 42.23 -20.74
CA ILE A 14 -1.38 43.25 -21.63
C ILE A 14 -2.35 43.54 -22.77
N TYR A 15 -2.66 44.81 -23.00
CA TYR A 15 -3.43 45.22 -24.16
C TYR A 15 -2.52 45.21 -25.39
N ILE A 16 -2.80 44.34 -26.36
CA ILE A 16 -1.99 44.18 -27.56
C ILE A 16 -2.54 44.95 -28.76
N GLY A 17 -3.82 45.34 -28.75
CA GLY A 17 -4.38 46.08 -29.88
C GLY A 17 -5.90 46.16 -29.86
N GLY A 18 -6.46 46.46 -31.04
CA GLY A 18 -7.87 46.64 -31.27
C GLY A 18 -8.28 48.10 -31.40
N SER A 19 -9.33 48.33 -32.18
CA SER A 19 -9.81 49.67 -32.56
C SER A 19 -10.27 50.52 -31.38
N MET A 20 -10.68 49.89 -30.27
CA MET A 20 -11.20 50.56 -29.08
C MET A 20 -10.20 50.57 -27.92
N ARG A 21 -8.93 50.21 -28.16
CA ARG A 21 -7.88 50.28 -27.14
C ARG A 21 -7.65 51.74 -26.72
N ALA A 22 -7.76 52.02 -25.42
CA ALA A 22 -7.73 53.38 -24.87
C ALA A 22 -6.36 54.09 -24.93
N CYS A 23 -5.25 53.34 -25.05
CA CYS A 23 -3.90 53.90 -25.07
C CYS A 23 -2.99 53.19 -26.07
N GLY A 24 -1.95 53.88 -26.53
CA GLY A 24 -0.91 53.29 -27.40
C GLY A 24 0.00 52.30 -26.68
N ASP A 25 1.04 51.84 -27.37
CA ASP A 25 1.91 50.76 -26.87
C ASP A 25 2.68 51.12 -25.59
N GLY A 26 3.01 52.40 -25.39
CA GLY A 26 3.82 52.83 -24.25
C GLY A 26 5.15 52.07 -24.20
N ASN A 27 5.38 51.33 -23.12
CA ASN A 27 6.59 50.50 -22.93
C ASN A 27 6.43 49.07 -23.48
N LEU A 28 5.26 48.69 -24.00
CA LEU A 28 5.03 47.35 -24.53
C LEU A 28 5.82 47.16 -25.83
N SER A 29 6.65 46.11 -25.85
CA SER A 29 7.46 45.72 -27.01
C SER A 29 7.75 44.22 -26.96
N SER A 30 8.19 43.64 -28.07
CA SER A 30 8.62 42.24 -28.10
C SER A 30 9.78 41.96 -27.13
N ALA A 31 10.72 42.90 -27.01
CA ALA A 31 11.81 42.83 -26.04
C ALA A 31 11.29 42.81 -24.60
N TRP A 32 10.33 43.68 -24.27
CA TRP A 32 9.71 43.72 -22.94
C TRP A 32 8.95 42.42 -22.64
N VAL A 33 8.15 41.90 -23.58
CA VAL A 33 7.40 40.65 -23.41
C VAL A 33 8.36 39.48 -23.18
N SER A 34 9.45 39.40 -23.96
CA SER A 34 10.49 38.39 -23.77
C SER A 34 11.15 38.50 -22.39
N GLN A 35 11.48 39.72 -21.96
CA GLN A 35 12.10 39.98 -20.66
C GLN A 35 11.17 39.56 -19.51
N VAL A 36 9.90 39.97 -19.54
CA VAL A 36 8.92 39.64 -18.50
C VAL A 36 8.66 38.13 -18.43
N ARG A 37 8.58 37.44 -19.57
CA ARG A 37 8.45 35.98 -19.61
C ARG A 37 9.71 35.27 -19.07
N SER A 38 10.91 35.78 -19.35
CA SER A 38 12.16 35.23 -18.80
C SER A 38 12.27 35.38 -17.28
N MET A 39 11.58 36.36 -16.70
CA MET A 39 11.45 36.53 -15.24
C MET A 39 10.46 35.51 -14.61
N GLY A 40 9.76 34.71 -15.42
CA GLY A 40 8.78 33.73 -14.96
C GLY A 40 7.34 34.26 -14.85
N TRP A 41 7.01 35.37 -15.51
CA TRP A 41 5.62 35.83 -15.60
C TRP A 41 4.88 35.14 -16.76
N GLY A 42 3.63 34.74 -16.51
CA GLY A 42 2.64 34.50 -17.55
C GLY A 42 2.13 35.83 -18.13
N VAL A 43 1.78 35.85 -19.40
CA VAL A 43 1.23 37.03 -20.07
C VAL A 43 -0.14 36.69 -20.65
N LEU A 44 -1.11 37.58 -20.46
CA LEU A 44 -2.48 37.46 -20.94
C LEU A 44 -2.75 38.56 -21.98
N PRO A 45 -2.62 38.28 -23.28
CA PRO A 45 -2.88 39.25 -24.34
C PRO A 45 -4.37 39.58 -24.46
N ILE A 46 -4.71 40.86 -24.34
CA ILE A 46 -6.07 41.40 -24.40
C ILE A 46 -6.21 42.24 -25.68
N TYR A 47 -7.30 42.02 -26.40
CA TYR A 47 -7.62 42.74 -27.63
C TYR A 47 -8.96 43.45 -27.50
N VAL A 48 -8.98 44.79 -27.68
CA VAL A 48 -10.16 45.64 -27.43
C VAL A 48 -10.69 46.19 -28.76
N GLY A 49 -11.64 45.46 -29.35
CA GLY A 49 -12.25 45.79 -30.64
C GLY A 49 -13.64 46.42 -30.53
N VAL A 50 -14.44 46.28 -31.59
CA VAL A 50 -15.85 46.70 -31.62
C VAL A 50 -16.67 46.00 -30.52
N GLN A 51 -17.61 46.71 -29.93
CA GLN A 51 -18.37 46.26 -28.77
C GLN A 51 -19.78 45.81 -29.12
N ALA A 52 -20.47 45.16 -28.19
CA ALA A 52 -21.84 44.74 -28.39
C ALA A 52 -22.74 45.92 -28.86
N PRO A 53 -23.71 45.70 -29.76
CA PRO A 53 -24.65 46.75 -30.18
C PRO A 53 -25.41 47.40 -29.03
N CYS A 54 -25.55 46.67 -27.92
CA CYS A 54 -26.24 47.06 -26.71
C CYS A 54 -25.28 47.30 -25.52
N VAL A 55 -24.03 47.67 -25.79
CA VAL A 55 -23.08 48.10 -24.75
C VAL A 55 -23.60 49.35 -24.05
N GLY A 56 -23.47 49.40 -22.72
CA GLY A 56 -23.97 50.52 -21.91
C GLY A 56 -23.05 51.74 -21.86
N GLN A 57 -21.89 51.66 -22.52
CA GLN A 57 -20.85 52.70 -22.50
C GLN A 57 -20.90 53.55 -23.77
N SER A 58 -20.65 54.86 -23.63
CA SER A 58 -20.62 55.79 -24.75
C SER A 58 -19.25 55.86 -25.41
N GLY A 59 -19.19 56.31 -26.67
CA GLY A 59 -17.93 56.51 -27.39
C GLY A 59 -17.27 55.26 -27.97
N LEU A 60 -17.91 54.09 -27.83
CA LEU A 60 -17.42 52.82 -28.38
C LEU A 60 -18.05 52.54 -29.74
N ALA A 61 -17.25 52.10 -30.72
CA ALA A 61 -17.79 51.54 -31.95
C ALA A 61 -18.41 50.18 -31.66
N THR A 62 -19.55 49.90 -32.28
CA THR A 62 -20.31 48.67 -32.04
C THR A 62 -20.33 47.74 -33.24
N ILE A 63 -20.58 46.46 -32.96
CA ILE A 63 -20.76 45.43 -33.98
C ILE A 63 -21.99 45.78 -34.83
N VAL A 64 -21.83 45.74 -36.15
CA VAL A 64 -22.95 45.87 -37.07
C VAL A 64 -23.50 44.47 -37.30
N ALA A 65 -24.79 44.24 -37.00
CA ALA A 65 -25.39 42.90 -36.99
C ALA A 65 -25.17 42.12 -38.30
N SER A 66 -25.26 42.77 -39.46
CA SER A 66 -25.03 42.15 -40.77
C SER A 66 -23.55 41.84 -41.07
N GLN A 67 -22.62 42.39 -40.31
CA GLN A 67 -21.18 42.24 -40.48
C GLN A 67 -20.52 41.49 -39.32
N ALA A 68 -21.29 41.00 -38.35
CA ALA A 68 -20.79 40.44 -37.10
C ALA A 68 -19.70 39.37 -37.30
N ALA A 69 -19.93 38.42 -38.21
CA ALA A 69 -18.95 37.38 -38.53
C ALA A 69 -17.67 37.97 -39.16
N SER A 70 -17.80 38.84 -40.17
CA SER A 70 -16.65 39.47 -40.83
C SER A 70 -15.85 40.37 -39.89
N GLN A 71 -16.51 41.07 -38.97
CA GLN A 71 -15.85 41.90 -37.96
C GLN A 71 -15.12 41.04 -36.92
N GLY A 72 -15.68 39.88 -36.55
CA GLY A 72 -15.02 38.90 -35.67
C GLY A 72 -13.75 38.32 -36.30
N THR A 73 -13.84 37.89 -37.56
CA THR A 73 -12.68 37.40 -38.35
C THR A 73 -11.61 38.48 -38.50
N THR A 74 -11.98 39.69 -38.93
CA THR A 74 -11.03 40.79 -39.11
C THR A 74 -10.35 41.19 -37.80
N SER A 75 -11.11 41.17 -36.69
CA SER A 75 -10.53 41.42 -35.37
C SER A 75 -9.50 40.36 -35.00
N ALA A 76 -9.78 39.08 -35.25
CA ALA A 76 -8.84 38.00 -34.97
C ALA A 76 -7.58 38.08 -35.84
N ASP A 77 -7.73 38.46 -37.11
CA ASP A 77 -6.59 38.68 -38.01
C ASP A 77 -5.66 39.80 -37.52
N ASP A 78 -6.22 40.94 -37.10
CA ASP A 78 -5.42 42.03 -36.50
C ASP A 78 -4.81 41.59 -35.17
N ALA A 79 -5.57 40.93 -34.30
CA ALA A 79 -5.08 40.47 -33.02
C ALA A 79 -3.88 39.52 -33.16
N VAL A 80 -3.90 38.62 -34.15
CA VAL A 80 -2.75 37.77 -34.49
C VAL A 80 -1.57 38.60 -34.99
N ALA A 81 -1.79 39.60 -35.84
CA ALA A 81 -0.72 40.48 -36.32
C ALA A 81 -0.07 41.26 -35.15
N GLN A 82 -0.88 41.77 -34.22
CA GLN A 82 -0.38 42.44 -33.01
C GLN A 82 0.36 41.48 -32.09
N ALA A 83 -0.16 40.28 -31.87
CA ALA A 83 0.52 39.25 -31.09
C ALA A 83 1.91 38.94 -31.68
N GLN A 84 1.99 38.72 -33.00
CA GLN A 84 3.26 38.49 -33.71
C GLN A 84 4.23 39.67 -33.56
N ARG A 85 3.74 40.90 -33.67
CA ARG A 85 4.54 42.13 -33.46
C ARG A 85 5.17 42.18 -32.07
N PHE A 86 4.48 41.69 -31.05
CA PHE A 86 4.99 41.58 -29.68
C PHE A 86 5.71 40.25 -29.37
N GLY A 87 6.02 39.45 -30.38
CA GLY A 87 6.77 38.20 -30.21
C GLY A 87 5.96 37.05 -29.61
N LEU A 88 4.63 37.11 -29.72
CA LEU A 88 3.69 36.08 -29.26
C LEU A 88 3.27 35.20 -30.45
N GLY A 89 3.90 34.03 -30.56
CA GLY A 89 3.70 33.08 -31.66
C GLY A 89 2.47 32.18 -31.48
N SER A 90 2.33 31.22 -32.41
CA SER A 90 1.27 30.21 -32.42
C SER A 90 1.11 29.50 -31.07
N GLY A 91 -0.13 29.14 -30.73
CA GLY A 91 -0.53 28.53 -29.46
C GLY A 91 -0.77 29.54 -28.33
N THR A 92 -0.41 30.81 -28.52
CA THR A 92 -0.71 31.87 -27.55
C THR A 92 -2.23 32.09 -27.43
N PRO A 93 -2.79 32.20 -26.22
CA PRO A 93 -4.16 32.66 -26.04
C PRO A 93 -4.29 34.17 -26.28
N ILE A 94 -5.36 34.58 -26.95
CA ILE A 94 -5.71 36.00 -27.11
C ILE A 94 -7.14 36.19 -26.63
N TYR A 95 -7.33 37.10 -25.68
CA TYR A 95 -8.62 37.36 -25.04
C TYR A 95 -9.29 38.56 -25.71
N TYR A 96 -10.45 38.34 -26.33
CA TYR A 96 -11.28 39.43 -26.83
C TYR A 96 -11.96 40.13 -25.65
N ASP A 97 -11.79 41.45 -25.55
CA ASP A 97 -12.45 42.28 -24.55
C ASP A 97 -13.84 42.70 -25.04
N MET A 98 -14.88 42.03 -24.52
CA MET A 98 -16.27 42.39 -24.75
C MET A 98 -16.87 42.96 -23.47
N GLU A 99 -17.07 44.27 -23.48
CA GLU A 99 -17.62 45.03 -22.38
C GLU A 99 -19.04 44.59 -22.03
N ALA A 100 -19.44 44.86 -20.79
CA ALA A 100 -20.77 44.49 -20.30
C ALA A 100 -21.89 45.08 -21.17
N TYR A 101 -22.83 44.23 -21.56
CA TYR A 101 -23.96 44.59 -22.42
C TYR A 101 -25.27 44.01 -21.91
N SER A 102 -26.40 44.57 -22.37
CA SER A 102 -27.72 44.11 -21.95
C SER A 102 -28.25 42.98 -22.85
N SER A 103 -28.21 41.74 -22.37
CA SER A 103 -28.75 40.56 -23.08
C SER A 103 -30.28 40.61 -23.31
N SER A 104 -30.99 41.56 -22.70
CA SER A 104 -32.44 41.77 -22.94
C SER A 104 -32.75 42.52 -24.23
N VAL A 105 -31.76 43.15 -24.86
CA VAL A 105 -31.96 43.89 -26.11
C VAL A 105 -32.07 42.92 -27.28
N SER A 106 -33.21 42.97 -27.97
CA SER A 106 -33.51 42.09 -29.11
C SER A 106 -32.40 42.12 -30.16
N GLY A 107 -31.97 40.94 -30.61
CA GLY A 107 -30.91 40.76 -31.62
C GLY A 107 -29.47 40.99 -31.12
N CYS A 108 -29.27 41.53 -29.92
CA CYS A 108 -27.93 41.84 -29.42
C CYS A 108 -27.12 40.57 -29.13
N THR A 109 -27.66 39.64 -28.33
CA THR A 109 -26.99 38.37 -28.02
C THR A 109 -26.66 37.57 -29.29
N ALA A 110 -27.57 37.47 -30.25
CA ALA A 110 -27.31 36.76 -31.50
C ALA A 110 -26.16 37.40 -32.30
N THR A 111 -26.09 38.72 -32.32
CA THR A 111 -25.01 39.48 -32.94
C THR A 111 -23.66 39.21 -32.25
N VAL A 112 -23.62 39.28 -30.92
CA VAL A 112 -22.40 39.02 -30.13
C VAL A 112 -21.93 37.57 -30.26
N MET A 113 -22.84 36.58 -30.20
CA MET A 113 -22.48 35.17 -30.36
C MET A 113 -21.94 34.87 -31.77
N THR A 114 -22.52 35.48 -32.80
CA THR A 114 -22.00 35.37 -34.18
C THR A 114 -20.58 35.93 -34.29
N PHE A 115 -20.35 37.09 -33.67
CA PHE A 115 -19.04 37.73 -33.63
C PHE A 115 -17.99 36.87 -32.90
N ILE A 116 -18.28 36.45 -31.65
CA ILE A 116 -17.35 35.66 -30.81
C ILE A 116 -17.05 34.30 -31.43
N SER A 117 -18.04 33.68 -32.08
CA SER A 117 -17.85 32.42 -32.82
C SER A 117 -16.89 32.61 -33.99
N ALA A 118 -17.03 33.69 -34.77
CA ALA A 118 -16.15 33.97 -35.90
C ALA A 118 -14.73 34.36 -35.46
N TRP A 119 -14.60 35.15 -34.39
CA TRP A 119 -13.33 35.44 -33.73
C TRP A 119 -12.61 34.16 -33.32
N THR A 120 -13.31 33.25 -32.63
CA THR A 120 -12.75 32.00 -32.14
C THR A 120 -12.31 31.09 -33.27
N ALA A 121 -13.18 30.87 -34.26
CA ALA A 121 -12.88 30.04 -35.42
C ALA A 121 -11.67 30.56 -36.20
N GLU A 122 -11.55 31.88 -36.32
CA GLU A 122 -10.42 32.49 -37.01
C GLU A 122 -9.12 32.36 -36.22
N LEU A 123 -9.11 32.61 -34.91
CA LEU A 123 -7.92 32.36 -34.09
C LEU A 123 -7.44 30.91 -34.19
N HIS A 124 -8.36 29.94 -34.14
CA HIS A 124 -8.02 28.52 -34.34
C HIS A 124 -7.41 28.28 -35.72
N ARG A 125 -7.98 28.86 -36.78
CA ARG A 125 -7.45 28.76 -38.15
C ARG A 125 -6.03 29.35 -38.26
N ARG A 126 -5.74 30.41 -37.52
CA ARG A 126 -4.43 31.06 -37.45
C ARG A 126 -3.44 30.36 -36.50
N GLY A 127 -3.88 29.30 -35.81
CA GLY A 127 -3.06 28.52 -34.88
C GLY A 127 -2.87 29.18 -33.52
N TYR A 128 -3.81 30.00 -33.06
CA TYR A 128 -3.86 30.62 -31.73
C TYR A 128 -5.02 30.05 -30.91
N LYS A 129 -4.96 30.24 -29.58
CA LYS A 129 -6.09 29.93 -28.69
C LYS A 129 -6.99 31.15 -28.55
N SER A 130 -8.29 30.92 -28.48
CA SER A 130 -9.30 31.95 -28.28
C SER A 130 -9.69 32.08 -26.83
N GLY A 131 -9.56 33.29 -26.29
CA GLY A 131 -10.15 33.69 -25.03
C GLY A 131 -11.25 34.73 -25.23
N ALA A 132 -12.22 34.77 -24.32
CA ALA A 132 -13.22 35.84 -24.28
C ALA A 132 -13.32 36.43 -22.88
N TYR A 133 -13.10 37.73 -22.78
CA TYR A 133 -13.32 38.53 -21.58
C TYR A 133 -14.69 39.21 -21.62
N GLY A 134 -15.40 39.22 -20.48
CA GLY A 134 -16.64 39.98 -20.34
C GLY A 134 -17.42 39.66 -19.06
N SER A 135 -18.54 40.34 -18.86
CA SER A 135 -19.33 40.21 -17.62
C SER A 135 -19.96 38.83 -17.45
N SER A 136 -19.94 38.31 -16.20
CA SER A 136 -20.67 37.10 -15.81
C SER A 136 -22.17 37.19 -16.13
N ALA A 137 -22.77 38.38 -16.01
CA ALA A 137 -24.20 38.59 -16.17
C ALA A 137 -24.67 38.61 -17.64
N SER A 138 -23.76 38.75 -18.60
CA SER A 138 -24.08 38.84 -20.04
C SER A 138 -23.28 37.81 -20.83
N LEU A 139 -22.08 38.16 -21.30
CA LEU A 139 -21.27 37.33 -22.21
C LEU A 139 -21.15 35.88 -21.73
N MET A 140 -20.82 35.66 -20.45
CA MET A 140 -20.58 34.31 -19.93
C MET A 140 -21.85 33.45 -19.93
N VAL A 141 -22.98 34.04 -19.53
CA VAL A 141 -24.29 33.38 -19.55
C VAL A 141 -24.74 33.11 -20.99
N ASP A 142 -24.55 34.07 -21.90
CA ASP A 142 -24.95 33.93 -23.30
C ASP A 142 -24.11 32.89 -24.05
N MET A 143 -22.79 32.87 -23.83
CA MET A 143 -21.92 31.81 -24.36
C MET A 143 -22.33 30.45 -23.79
N SER A 144 -22.57 30.35 -22.48
CA SER A 144 -22.97 29.08 -21.83
C SER A 144 -24.27 28.50 -22.38
N ARG A 145 -25.23 29.36 -22.76
CA ARG A 145 -26.47 28.95 -23.45
C ARG A 145 -26.22 28.48 -24.88
N SER A 146 -25.16 28.97 -25.52
CA SER A 146 -24.81 28.69 -26.91
C SER A 146 -23.88 27.47 -27.06
N VAL A 147 -23.12 27.10 -26.02
CA VAL A 147 -22.26 25.91 -26.04
C VAL A 147 -23.04 24.67 -26.43
N GLY A 148 -22.56 23.96 -27.46
CA GLY A 148 -23.20 22.76 -27.99
C GLY A 148 -24.28 23.01 -29.05
N SER A 149 -24.66 24.27 -29.30
CA SER A 149 -25.56 24.63 -30.39
C SER A 149 -24.85 24.55 -31.75
N ALA A 150 -25.57 24.15 -32.80
CA ALA A 150 -25.01 24.07 -34.15
C ALA A 150 -24.55 25.46 -34.62
N GLY A 151 -23.30 25.55 -35.08
CA GLY A 151 -22.72 26.78 -35.65
C GLY A 151 -22.06 27.73 -34.65
N PHE A 152 -22.12 27.48 -33.34
CA PHE A 152 -21.37 28.25 -32.35
C PHE A 152 -20.03 27.57 -32.02
N VAL A 153 -18.93 28.31 -32.20
CA VAL A 153 -17.59 27.89 -31.81
C VAL A 153 -17.23 28.58 -30.50
N ALA A 154 -17.21 27.80 -29.41
CA ALA A 154 -16.91 28.31 -28.08
C ALA A 154 -15.40 28.63 -27.93
N PRO A 155 -15.03 29.72 -27.23
CA PRO A 155 -13.64 30.02 -26.93
C PRO A 155 -13.00 28.93 -26.05
N ASP A 156 -11.68 28.78 -26.16
CA ASP A 156 -10.91 27.83 -25.36
C ASP A 156 -10.87 28.22 -23.88
N ASP A 157 -10.77 29.53 -23.60
CA ASP A 157 -10.67 30.09 -22.26
C ASP A 157 -11.75 31.19 -22.05
N VAL A 158 -12.27 31.32 -20.82
CA VAL A 158 -13.20 32.40 -20.44
C VAL A 158 -12.63 33.25 -19.31
N TRP A 159 -12.68 34.56 -19.46
CA TRP A 159 -12.22 35.54 -18.48
C TRP A 159 -13.39 36.40 -18.01
N PHE A 160 -14.02 36.04 -16.90
CA PHE A 160 -15.23 36.73 -16.45
C PHE A 160 -14.94 37.89 -15.50
N ALA A 161 -15.67 38.98 -15.69
CA ALA A 161 -15.65 40.13 -14.80
C ALA A 161 -16.87 40.08 -13.87
N HIS A 162 -16.58 39.97 -12.57
CA HIS A 162 -17.53 40.13 -11.48
C HIS A 162 -16.76 40.58 -10.25
N TRP A 163 -16.84 41.88 -9.91
CA TRP A 163 -16.03 42.48 -8.84
C TRP A 163 -16.57 42.18 -7.43
N ASN A 164 -16.74 40.90 -7.13
CA ASN A 164 -17.25 40.37 -5.86
C ASN A 164 -16.13 40.13 -4.82
N GLN A 165 -14.88 40.46 -5.16
CA GLN A 165 -13.68 40.22 -4.36
C GLN A 165 -13.34 38.74 -4.10
N LEU A 166 -14.09 37.79 -4.66
CA LEU A 166 -13.88 36.35 -4.48
C LEU A 166 -12.81 35.85 -5.46
N GLN A 167 -11.75 35.24 -4.93
CA GLN A 167 -10.61 34.75 -5.70
C GLN A 167 -10.81 33.30 -6.16
N THR A 168 -11.84 33.08 -6.96
CA THR A 168 -12.24 31.76 -7.44
C THR A 168 -12.31 31.79 -8.96
N THR A 169 -12.31 30.63 -9.61
CA THR A 169 -12.65 30.54 -11.03
C THR A 169 -14.10 30.14 -11.26
N SER A 170 -14.89 29.95 -10.20
CA SER A 170 -16.33 29.67 -10.28
C SER A 170 -17.16 30.87 -9.87
N ASP A 171 -18.18 31.19 -10.65
CA ASP A 171 -19.19 32.21 -10.35
C ASP A 171 -20.61 31.62 -10.43
N SER A 172 -20.70 30.28 -10.46
CA SER A 172 -21.93 29.55 -10.74
C SER A 172 -22.98 29.67 -9.64
N SER A 173 -22.57 30.06 -8.42
CA SER A 173 -23.48 30.38 -7.31
C SER A 173 -24.27 31.67 -7.57
N SER A 174 -23.61 32.72 -8.05
CA SER A 174 -24.23 34.00 -8.41
C SER A 174 -24.91 33.94 -9.78
N TYR A 175 -24.36 33.13 -10.70
CA TYR A 175 -24.86 32.97 -12.06
C TYR A 175 -25.00 31.50 -12.45
N PRO A 176 -26.09 30.81 -12.05
CA PRO A 176 -26.29 29.38 -12.33
C PRO A 176 -26.33 29.03 -13.82
N SER A 177 -26.65 30.01 -14.68
CA SER A 177 -26.61 29.86 -16.14
C SER A 177 -25.20 29.93 -16.73
N PHE A 178 -24.17 30.21 -15.92
CA PHE A 178 -22.75 30.08 -16.25
C PHE A 178 -22.11 28.95 -15.42
N PRO A 179 -22.40 27.69 -15.75
CA PRO A 179 -21.89 26.55 -15.00
C PRO A 179 -20.43 26.23 -15.37
N ASP A 180 -19.63 25.83 -14.38
CA ASP A 180 -18.21 25.53 -14.57
C ASP A 180 -17.93 24.42 -15.59
N ARG A 181 -18.89 23.49 -15.76
CA ARG A 181 -18.73 22.27 -16.59
C ARG A 181 -18.24 22.54 -18.01
N TYR A 182 -18.60 23.68 -18.61
CA TYR A 182 -18.26 24.01 -19.99
C TYR A 182 -16.78 24.40 -20.18
N TRP A 183 -16.13 24.91 -19.13
CA TRP A 183 -14.72 25.31 -19.13
C TRP A 183 -14.00 24.74 -17.90
N SER A 184 -14.17 23.44 -17.64
CA SER A 184 -13.74 22.79 -16.40
C SER A 184 -12.28 22.31 -16.40
N ARG A 185 -11.54 22.50 -17.50
CA ARG A 185 -10.20 21.93 -17.71
C ARG A 185 -9.09 22.98 -17.67
N HIS A 186 -9.03 23.78 -16.60
CA HIS A 186 -8.10 24.90 -16.50
C HIS A 186 -8.28 25.89 -17.66
N GLN A 187 -9.50 26.44 -17.77
CA GLN A 187 -9.95 27.29 -18.89
C GLN A 187 -10.65 28.57 -18.40
N ARG A 188 -10.44 28.99 -17.15
CA ARG A 188 -11.24 30.03 -16.50
C ARG A 188 -10.36 31.06 -15.81
N LEU A 189 -10.72 32.33 -15.96
CA LEU A 189 -10.12 33.45 -15.25
C LEU A 189 -11.23 34.33 -14.69
N HIS A 190 -10.96 34.98 -13.57
CA HIS A 190 -11.90 35.84 -12.89
C HIS A 190 -11.25 37.17 -12.55
N GLN A 191 -11.75 38.26 -13.13
CA GLN A 191 -11.47 39.60 -12.64
C GLN A 191 -12.38 39.87 -11.44
N TYR A 192 -11.84 39.68 -10.24
CA TYR A 192 -12.59 39.80 -8.99
C TYR A 192 -12.47 41.18 -8.34
N SER A 193 -11.54 42.02 -8.79
CA SER A 193 -11.32 43.38 -8.28
C SER A 193 -10.82 44.29 -9.39
N GLY A 194 -11.35 45.51 -9.48
CA GLY A 194 -10.94 46.53 -10.45
C GLY A 194 -10.34 47.76 -9.77
N GLY A 195 -9.36 48.39 -10.43
CA GLY A 195 -8.85 49.72 -10.06
C GLY A 195 -8.14 49.81 -8.71
N ALA A 196 -7.47 48.75 -8.26
CA ALA A 196 -6.84 48.68 -6.94
C ALA A 196 -5.38 49.17 -6.94
N GLU A 197 -5.06 50.19 -6.14
CA GLU A 197 -3.66 50.60 -5.91
C GLU A 197 -2.95 49.64 -4.95
N GLN A 198 -1.82 49.08 -5.38
CA GLN A 198 -0.99 48.21 -4.56
C GLN A 198 0.50 48.53 -4.74
N THR A 199 1.29 48.29 -3.69
CA THR A 199 2.75 48.53 -3.70
C THR A 199 3.50 47.24 -3.39
N TRP A 200 4.37 46.81 -4.30
CA TRP A 200 5.21 45.61 -4.16
C TRP A 200 6.64 45.88 -4.56
N GLY A 201 7.60 45.46 -3.72
CA GLY A 201 9.04 45.68 -3.96
C GLY A 201 9.38 47.15 -4.15
N GLY A 202 8.66 48.04 -3.45
CA GLY A 202 8.80 49.50 -3.55
C GLY A 202 8.13 50.16 -4.77
N ALA A 203 7.42 49.42 -5.62
CA ALA A 203 6.75 49.95 -6.80
C ALA A 203 5.22 49.89 -6.67
N THR A 204 4.55 51.03 -6.84
CA THR A 204 3.09 51.15 -6.82
C THR A 204 2.50 51.04 -8.21
N LEU A 205 1.46 50.22 -8.39
CA LEU A 205 0.65 50.15 -9.61
C LEU A 205 -0.84 50.15 -9.23
N ASN A 206 -1.65 50.77 -10.08
CA ASN A 206 -3.10 50.54 -10.11
C ASN A 206 -3.37 49.31 -10.99
N ILE A 207 -4.05 48.30 -10.45
CA ILE A 207 -4.28 47.03 -11.14
C ILE A 207 -5.74 46.58 -11.06
N ASP A 208 -6.14 45.82 -12.08
CA ASP A 208 -7.27 44.89 -11.96
C ASP A 208 -6.73 43.53 -11.54
N ALA A 209 -7.25 42.99 -10.45
CA ALA A 209 -6.76 41.76 -9.87
C ALA A 209 -7.57 40.56 -10.38
N ASN A 210 -6.84 39.52 -10.78
CA ASN A 210 -7.40 38.37 -11.48
C ASN A 210 -6.96 37.05 -10.86
N TRP A 211 -7.89 36.11 -10.74
CA TRP A 211 -7.59 34.71 -10.42
C TRP A 211 -7.51 33.93 -11.73
N VAL A 212 -6.39 33.23 -11.97
CA VAL A 212 -6.06 32.65 -13.27
C VAL A 212 -5.92 31.14 -13.13
N ASP A 213 -6.83 30.40 -13.75
CA ASP A 213 -6.76 28.95 -13.97
C ASP A 213 -7.06 28.65 -15.44
N ALA A 214 -6.22 29.21 -16.32
CA ALA A 214 -6.40 29.19 -17.78
C ALA A 214 -5.07 29.29 -18.51
N SER A 215 -5.11 29.17 -19.84
CA SER A 215 -3.93 29.34 -20.68
C SER A 215 -3.34 30.76 -20.54
N VAL A 216 -2.01 30.84 -20.39
CA VAL A 216 -1.22 32.08 -20.44
C VAL A 216 -0.11 31.94 -21.48
N ALA A 217 0.38 33.05 -22.02
CA ALA A 217 1.57 33.04 -22.86
C ALA A 217 2.84 32.92 -21.99
N GLY A 218 3.58 31.82 -22.16
CA GLY A 218 4.75 31.49 -21.34
C GLY A 218 4.44 30.56 -20.18
N THR A 219 5.39 30.41 -19.26
CA THR A 219 5.26 29.56 -18.07
C THR A 219 5.37 30.44 -16.84
N ALA A 220 4.22 30.71 -16.23
CA ALA A 220 4.17 31.38 -14.94
C ALA A 220 4.91 30.51 -13.91
N VAL A 221 5.93 31.06 -13.24
CA VAL A 221 6.71 30.37 -12.21
C VAL A 221 6.05 30.62 -10.85
N PRO A 222 5.51 29.59 -10.19
CA PRO A 222 4.87 29.75 -8.88
C PRO A 222 5.82 30.34 -7.82
N VAL A 223 5.27 30.85 -6.74
CA VAL A 223 6.07 31.23 -5.56
C VAL A 223 6.68 29.98 -4.95
N ASP A 224 8.00 29.97 -4.75
CA ASP A 224 8.69 28.88 -4.06
C ASP A 224 8.77 29.13 -2.55
N TYR A 225 8.00 28.36 -1.78
CA TYR A 225 8.04 28.33 -0.32
C TYR A 225 8.99 27.26 0.25
N GLY A 226 9.60 26.43 -0.61
CA GLY A 226 10.41 25.28 -0.25
C GLY A 226 9.67 23.95 -0.37
N THR A 227 10.41 22.85 -0.21
CA THR A 227 9.87 21.49 -0.38
C THR A 227 8.70 21.21 0.55
N ASN A 228 7.56 20.82 -0.04
CA ASN A 228 6.29 20.55 0.65
C ASN A 228 5.81 21.70 1.54
N VAL A 229 6.13 22.94 1.18
CA VAL A 229 5.54 24.13 1.80
C VAL A 229 4.72 24.86 0.73
N VAL A 230 3.48 25.16 1.05
CA VAL A 230 2.53 25.79 0.12
C VAL A 230 2.08 27.11 0.73
N GLY A 231 2.11 28.18 -0.05
CA GLY A 231 1.60 29.49 0.33
C GLY A 231 0.95 30.22 -0.84
N PRO A 232 0.53 31.48 -0.66
CA PRO A 232 -0.01 32.31 -1.73
C PRO A 232 0.88 32.32 -2.97
N GLY A 233 0.27 32.13 -4.15
CA GLY A 233 0.98 32.05 -5.44
C GLY A 233 1.75 30.74 -5.70
N SER A 234 1.69 29.76 -4.78
CA SER A 234 2.14 28.38 -5.04
C SER A 234 1.06 27.58 -5.78
N SER A 235 1.47 26.51 -6.47
CA SER A 235 0.51 25.49 -6.93
C SER A 235 -0.17 24.82 -5.73
N GLY A 236 -1.48 24.60 -5.80
CA GLY A 236 -2.25 23.95 -4.74
C GLY A 236 -2.74 24.89 -3.63
N PHE A 237 -2.64 26.20 -3.83
CA PHE A 237 -3.23 27.20 -2.96
C PHE A 237 -4.44 27.87 -3.62
N VAL A 238 -5.55 28.00 -2.90
CA VAL A 238 -6.77 28.66 -3.35
C VAL A 238 -7.31 29.56 -2.25
N PHE A 239 -7.62 30.81 -2.58
CA PHE A 239 -8.41 31.68 -1.70
C PHE A 239 -9.90 31.42 -1.94
N THR A 240 -10.67 31.35 -0.87
CA THR A 240 -12.13 31.15 -0.96
C THR A 240 -12.90 32.37 -0.45
N GLY A 241 -12.23 33.50 -0.20
CA GLY A 241 -12.85 34.74 0.30
C GLY A 241 -12.27 36.05 -0.21
N SER A 242 -12.81 37.16 0.32
CA SER A 242 -12.45 38.53 -0.07
C SER A 242 -10.98 38.88 0.20
N MET A 243 -10.30 39.42 -0.82
CA MET A 243 -8.90 39.84 -0.75
C MET A 243 -8.67 41.20 -0.09
N THR A 244 -9.74 41.94 0.28
CA THR A 244 -9.71 43.34 0.75
C THR A 244 -8.74 43.60 1.92
N TYR A 245 -8.35 42.54 2.62
CA TYR A 245 -7.51 42.58 3.82
C TYR A 245 -6.02 42.37 3.55
N TRP A 246 -5.64 42.00 2.32
CA TRP A 246 -4.24 41.97 1.89
C TRP A 246 -3.81 43.38 1.46
N ARG A 247 -3.68 44.31 2.42
CA ARG A 247 -3.26 45.70 2.16
C ARG A 247 -1.74 45.84 2.32
N PRO A 248 -0.97 46.00 1.23
CA PRO A 248 0.47 46.15 1.31
C PRO A 248 0.83 47.57 1.76
N LEU A 249 1.15 47.72 3.04
CA LEU A 249 2.03 48.78 3.53
C LEU A 249 3.42 48.23 3.91
N ALA A 250 3.69 46.96 3.57
CA ALA A 250 4.85 46.25 4.07
C ALA A 250 6.06 46.36 3.12
N THR A 251 7.18 46.79 3.68
CA THR A 251 8.53 46.76 3.09
C THR A 251 9.10 45.33 3.00
N SER A 252 8.37 44.32 3.47
CA SER A 252 8.74 42.90 3.47
C SER A 252 8.05 42.16 2.30
N GLY A 253 8.81 41.36 1.54
CA GLY A 253 8.30 40.57 0.41
C GLY A 253 7.33 39.44 0.81
N LEU A 254 6.97 38.61 -0.18
CA LEU A 254 5.98 37.50 -0.14
C LEU A 254 5.90 36.62 1.12
N LYS A 255 7.01 36.40 1.81
CA LYS A 255 7.12 35.45 2.93
C LYS A 255 7.02 36.22 4.25
N GLY A 256 6.09 35.81 5.11
CA GLY A 256 5.80 36.45 6.38
C GLY A 256 4.62 37.42 6.35
N LEU A 257 3.85 37.45 5.25
CA LEU A 257 2.59 38.19 5.16
C LEU A 257 1.43 37.19 5.29
N ALA A 258 0.81 37.14 6.46
CA ALA A 258 -0.33 36.28 6.70
C ALA A 258 -1.49 36.55 5.73
N TYR A 259 -2.20 35.49 5.33
CA TYR A 259 -3.65 35.60 5.12
C TYR A 259 -4.26 36.12 6.42
N TRP A 260 -4.87 37.29 6.37
CA TRP A 260 -5.66 37.82 7.46
C TRP A 260 -7.04 38.21 7.03
N THR A 261 -8.03 37.61 7.68
CA THR A 261 -9.43 38.01 7.63
C THR A 261 -9.86 38.38 9.03
N TYR A 262 -10.84 39.29 9.14
CA TYR A 262 -11.56 39.46 10.38
C TYR A 262 -12.51 38.30 10.57
N SER A 263 -12.61 37.83 11.82
CA SER A 263 -13.74 37.03 12.21
C SER A 263 -14.98 37.94 12.21
N ASN A 264 -16.06 37.49 11.56
CA ASN A 264 -17.33 38.21 11.48
C ASN A 264 -18.52 37.32 11.87
N GLY A 265 -18.24 36.08 12.31
CA GLY A 265 -19.25 35.14 12.78
C GLY A 265 -20.16 34.57 11.70
N SER A 266 -19.86 34.80 10.43
CA SER A 266 -20.54 34.11 9.33
C SER A 266 -20.02 32.67 9.20
N THR A 267 -20.91 31.74 8.87
CA THR A 267 -20.55 30.35 8.53
C THR A 267 -20.01 30.22 7.09
N GLU A 268 -19.66 31.34 6.45
CA GLU A 268 -19.34 31.38 5.02
C GLU A 268 -17.86 31.19 4.73
N ALA A 269 -17.63 30.35 3.72
CA ALA A 269 -16.62 30.29 2.64
C ALA A 269 -15.32 31.14 2.67
N ASN A 270 -15.23 32.26 3.39
CA ASN A 270 -14.09 33.16 3.39
C ASN A 270 -12.89 32.55 4.11
N GLY A 271 -11.93 32.07 3.34
CA GLY A 271 -10.81 31.30 3.85
C GLY A 271 -9.68 31.14 2.85
N ALA A 272 -8.74 30.28 3.20
CA ALA A 272 -7.69 29.83 2.31
C ALA A 272 -7.56 28.31 2.40
N THR A 273 -7.29 27.68 1.27
CA THR A 273 -7.12 26.24 1.16
C THR A 273 -5.75 25.91 0.58
N TRP A 274 -5.02 25.03 1.27
CA TRP A 274 -3.75 24.47 0.83
C TRP A 274 -3.95 22.98 0.54
N SER A 275 -3.60 22.55 -0.67
CA SER A 275 -3.87 21.20 -1.17
C SER A 275 -2.77 20.72 -2.13
N PRO A 276 -1.52 20.57 -1.66
CA PRO A 276 -0.46 20.04 -2.50
C PRO A 276 -0.73 18.60 -2.92
N GLN A 277 -0.19 18.24 -4.08
CA GLN A 277 -0.01 16.84 -4.44
C GLN A 277 1.19 16.28 -3.66
N LEU A 278 0.99 15.18 -2.94
CA LEU A 278 1.98 14.60 -2.04
C LEU A 278 2.25 13.14 -2.43
N SER A 279 3.48 12.67 -2.19
CA SER A 279 3.79 11.24 -2.26
C SER A 279 3.06 10.46 -1.15
N PRO A 280 2.82 9.14 -1.32
CA PRO A 280 2.19 8.34 -0.27
C PRO A 280 3.00 8.35 1.04
N GLY A 281 2.33 8.60 2.17
CA GLY A 281 3.00 8.67 3.47
C GLY A 281 2.13 9.30 4.57
N LEU A 282 2.70 9.40 5.76
CA LEU A 282 2.16 10.23 6.84
C LEU A 282 2.93 11.54 6.92
N TYR A 283 2.18 12.62 7.05
CA TYR A 283 2.70 13.98 7.08
C TYR A 283 2.30 14.63 8.39
N ASP A 284 3.26 15.27 9.07
CA ASP A 284 2.92 16.31 10.03
C ASP A 284 2.61 17.59 9.27
N VAL A 285 1.39 18.07 9.42
CA VAL A 285 0.90 19.27 8.73
C VAL A 285 1.02 20.44 9.67
N GLU A 286 1.73 21.49 9.28
CA GLU A 286 2.02 22.63 10.15
C GLU A 286 1.55 23.93 9.51
N ALA A 287 0.86 24.78 10.27
CA ALA A 287 0.51 26.14 9.84
C ALA A 287 1.60 27.12 10.28
N ASN A 288 2.15 27.91 9.36
CA ASN A 288 3.04 29.02 9.67
C ASN A 288 2.23 30.24 10.11
N ILE A 289 2.11 30.43 11.42
CA ILE A 289 1.38 31.55 12.02
C ILE A 289 2.34 32.73 12.13
N THR A 290 2.03 33.84 11.47
CA THR A 290 2.90 35.02 11.49
C THR A 290 2.80 35.76 12.83
N SER A 291 3.92 36.29 13.31
CA SER A 291 3.96 37.12 14.53
C SER A 291 3.16 38.41 14.45
N THR A 292 2.82 38.86 13.24
CA THR A 292 2.06 40.09 13.01
C THR A 292 0.56 39.79 12.96
N ASN A 293 -0.17 40.27 13.98
CA ASN A 293 -1.63 40.46 13.98
C ASN A 293 -2.53 39.20 13.93
N ALA A 294 -2.03 37.96 14.02
CA ALA A 294 -2.88 36.78 14.16
C ALA A 294 -3.41 36.66 15.60
N THR A 295 -4.70 36.90 15.82
CA THR A 295 -5.31 36.97 17.18
C THR A 295 -6.56 36.11 17.35
N ALA A 296 -7.03 35.48 16.28
CA ALA A 296 -8.25 34.68 16.31
C ALA A 296 -8.00 33.23 16.79
N LYS A 297 -9.08 32.60 17.24
CA LYS A 297 -9.18 31.14 17.36
C LYS A 297 -9.60 30.58 16.01
N ALA A 298 -8.62 30.25 15.17
CA ALA A 298 -8.86 29.83 13.80
C ALA A 298 -9.26 28.35 13.73
N LEU A 299 -10.33 28.03 12.98
CA LEU A 299 -10.71 26.66 12.67
C LEU A 299 -9.99 26.19 11.39
N TYR A 300 -9.29 25.08 11.52
CA TYR A 300 -8.67 24.35 10.42
C TYR A 300 -9.53 23.13 10.13
N THR A 301 -9.99 22.97 8.89
CA THR A 301 -10.61 21.75 8.38
C THR A 301 -9.58 21.02 7.53
N ILE A 302 -9.15 19.83 7.96
CA ILE A 302 -8.16 19.02 7.26
C ILE A 302 -8.86 17.82 6.63
N ARG A 303 -8.66 17.64 5.33
CA ARG A 303 -9.14 16.50 4.55
C ARG A 303 -7.96 15.71 4.05
N ASP A 304 -7.91 14.42 4.37
CA ASP A 304 -6.85 13.51 3.97
C ASP A 304 -7.43 12.16 3.52
N ALA A 305 -6.58 11.14 3.32
CA ALA A 305 -7.03 9.82 2.86
C ALA A 305 -7.88 9.04 3.88
N LEU A 306 -7.94 9.48 5.14
CA LEU A 306 -8.71 8.83 6.21
C LEU A 306 -10.05 9.53 6.47
N GLY A 307 -10.21 10.78 6.04
CA GLY A 307 -11.46 11.52 6.15
C GLY A 307 -11.26 13.01 6.38
N THR A 308 -12.24 13.64 7.02
CA THR A 308 -12.19 15.05 7.41
C THR A 308 -12.05 15.17 8.92
N THR A 309 -11.10 15.99 9.37
CA THR A 309 -10.93 16.38 10.78
C THR A 309 -10.92 17.89 10.92
N THR A 310 -11.14 18.38 12.14
CA THR A 310 -11.07 19.81 12.44
C THR A 310 -10.20 20.08 13.65
N LYS A 311 -9.48 21.21 13.65
CA LYS A 311 -8.69 21.68 14.77
C LYS A 311 -8.85 23.18 14.96
N VAL A 312 -9.13 23.62 16.18
CA VAL A 312 -9.12 25.05 16.54
C VAL A 312 -7.77 25.39 17.13
N VAL A 313 -7.13 26.46 16.64
CA VAL A 313 -5.85 26.96 17.14
C VAL A 313 -6.04 28.40 17.62
N ASP A 314 -5.74 28.65 18.90
CA ASP A 314 -5.60 30.01 19.42
C ASP A 314 -4.29 30.60 18.91
N GLN A 315 -4.36 31.54 17.96
CA GLN A 315 -3.20 32.07 17.28
C GLN A 315 -2.50 33.18 18.06
N ALA A 316 -3.17 33.79 19.04
CA ALA A 316 -2.67 34.96 19.75
C ALA A 316 -1.29 34.77 20.42
N PRO A 317 -0.96 33.61 21.04
CA PRO A 317 0.35 33.41 21.66
C PRO A 317 1.40 32.81 20.72
N ILE A 318 1.08 32.57 19.44
CA ILE A 318 1.91 31.75 18.55
C ILE A 318 2.66 32.62 17.53
N SER A 319 3.93 32.27 17.30
CA SER A 319 4.71 32.74 16.15
C SER A 319 5.51 31.57 15.56
N GLY A 320 5.34 31.30 14.27
CA GLY A 320 6.02 30.25 13.52
C GLY A 320 5.13 29.03 13.21
N TYR A 321 5.77 27.93 12.82
CA TYR A 321 5.09 26.68 12.47
C TYR A 321 4.45 26.02 13.69
N THR A 322 3.18 25.69 13.57
CA THR A 322 2.39 24.97 14.58
C THR A 322 1.75 23.75 13.95
N SER A 323 2.06 22.56 14.50
CA SER A 323 1.47 21.31 14.04
C SER A 323 -0.06 21.32 14.19
N LEU A 324 -0.74 20.97 13.11
CA LEU A 324 -2.17 20.68 13.02
C LEU A 324 -2.46 19.20 13.26
N GLY A 325 -1.46 18.33 13.10
CA GLY A 325 -1.56 16.91 13.38
C GLY A 325 -0.93 16.06 12.28
N THR A 326 -0.99 14.74 12.47
CA THR A 326 -0.53 13.76 11.49
C THR A 326 -1.66 13.36 10.55
N HIS A 327 -1.39 13.44 9.25
CA HIS A 327 -2.36 13.21 8.18
C HIS A 327 -1.80 12.29 7.10
N LYS A 328 -2.68 11.53 6.44
CA LYS A 328 -2.28 10.50 5.47
C LYS A 328 -2.48 10.93 4.02
N ALA A 329 -1.43 10.83 3.23
CA ALA A 329 -1.51 10.90 1.77
C ALA A 329 -1.41 9.50 1.15
N VAL A 330 -2.23 9.23 0.15
CA VAL A 330 -2.14 8.07 -0.76
C VAL A 330 -1.90 8.54 -2.19
N ALA A 331 -1.53 7.61 -3.07
CA ALA A 331 -1.23 7.93 -4.46
C ALA A 331 -2.44 8.61 -5.14
N GLY A 332 -2.21 9.76 -5.78
CA GLY A 332 -3.26 10.53 -6.45
C GLY A 332 -4.20 11.30 -5.52
N SER A 333 -3.90 11.39 -4.21
CA SER A 333 -4.65 12.21 -3.26
C SER A 333 -3.83 13.41 -2.77
N SER A 334 -4.53 14.47 -2.36
CA SER A 334 -3.96 15.63 -1.67
C SER A 334 -4.37 15.61 -0.20
N ILE A 335 -3.50 16.12 0.68
CA ILE A 335 -3.95 16.59 2.00
C ILE A 335 -4.41 18.03 1.80
N SER A 336 -5.69 18.29 2.02
CA SER A 336 -6.30 19.61 1.92
C SER A 336 -6.51 20.20 3.31
N VAL A 337 -5.91 21.36 3.56
CA VAL A 337 -6.15 22.16 4.76
C VAL A 337 -6.92 23.39 4.35
N HIS A 338 -8.08 23.61 4.93
CA HIS A 338 -8.83 24.85 4.81
C HIS A 338 -8.80 25.58 6.14
N VAL A 339 -8.45 26.87 6.14
CA VAL A 339 -8.63 27.75 7.30
C VAL A 339 -9.71 28.76 6.98
N GLY A 340 -10.68 28.90 7.89
CA GLY A 340 -11.80 29.81 7.76
C GLY A 340 -12.31 30.26 9.12
N ASP A 341 -13.14 31.29 9.14
CA ASP A 341 -13.81 31.77 10.33
C ASP A 341 -15.07 30.93 10.60
N ASN A 342 -15.17 30.36 11.80
CA ASN A 342 -16.37 29.71 12.32
C ASN A 342 -16.64 30.16 13.77
N ASP A 343 -16.03 31.27 14.23
CA ASP A 343 -16.24 31.79 15.58
C ASP A 343 -17.28 32.94 15.55
N PRO A 344 -18.54 32.69 15.95
CA PRO A 344 -19.59 33.71 15.98
C PRO A 344 -19.37 34.80 17.04
N SER A 345 -18.36 34.68 17.90
CA SER A 345 -18.19 35.55 19.08
C SER A 345 -17.24 36.73 18.88
N SER A 346 -16.47 36.78 17.78
CA SER A 346 -15.37 37.73 17.66
C SER A 346 -15.51 38.63 16.43
N THR A 347 -16.00 39.86 16.62
CA THR A 347 -16.13 40.84 15.52
C THR A 347 -14.83 41.61 15.23
N THR A 348 -13.73 41.33 15.93
CA THR A 348 -12.47 42.09 15.83
C THR A 348 -11.19 41.25 15.77
N ALA A 349 -11.24 39.93 15.97
CA ALA A 349 -10.05 39.08 15.90
C ALA A 349 -9.66 38.75 14.45
N LYS A 350 -8.37 38.47 14.23
CA LYS A 350 -7.77 38.27 12.92
C LYS A 350 -7.19 36.86 12.81
N ILE A 351 -7.60 36.09 11.80
CA ILE A 351 -6.92 34.84 11.44
C ILE A 351 -5.59 35.19 10.76
N GLY A 352 -4.53 34.40 10.92
CA GLY A 352 -3.22 34.69 10.34
C GLY A 352 -2.45 33.44 9.92
N VAL A 353 -2.27 33.20 8.62
CA VAL A 353 -1.46 32.07 8.10
C VAL A 353 -0.69 32.48 6.86
N ASP A 354 0.64 32.35 6.88
CA ASP A 354 1.51 32.64 5.72
C ASP A 354 1.62 31.42 4.78
N ALA A 355 1.81 30.23 5.35
CA ALA A 355 2.04 29.01 4.59
C ALA A 355 1.64 27.75 5.38
N MET A 356 1.50 26.64 4.68
CA MET A 356 1.33 25.30 5.24
C MET A 356 2.53 24.43 4.87
N ALA A 357 3.18 23.82 5.86
CA ALA A 357 4.19 22.79 5.64
C ALA A 357 3.58 21.40 5.78
N PHE A 358 3.99 20.49 4.90
CA PHE A 358 3.60 19.09 4.88
C PHE A 358 4.89 18.27 5.07
N ARG A 359 5.27 18.02 6.31
CA ARG A 359 6.51 17.32 6.68
C ARG A 359 6.29 15.82 6.61
N LEU A 360 6.92 15.12 5.66
CA LEU A 360 6.85 13.66 5.59
C LEU A 360 7.54 13.06 6.83
N ILE A 361 6.78 12.37 7.67
CA ILE A 361 7.28 11.75 8.91
C ILE A 361 7.35 10.23 8.84
N ALA A 362 6.56 9.58 7.97
CA ALA A 362 6.63 8.14 7.77
C ALA A 362 6.20 7.71 6.36
N THR A 363 6.76 6.59 5.90
CA THR A 363 6.34 5.90 4.67
C THR A 363 5.96 4.45 4.98
N ALA A 364 5.39 3.75 4.00
CA ALA A 364 5.14 2.31 4.15
C ALA A 364 6.43 1.56 4.50
N PRO A 365 6.36 0.42 5.22
CA PRO A 365 7.56 -0.31 5.62
C PRO A 365 8.37 -0.79 4.41
N SER A 366 9.65 -1.13 4.63
CA SER A 366 10.41 -1.87 3.62
C SER A 366 9.77 -3.24 3.38
N PRO A 367 10.09 -3.93 2.27
CA PRO A 367 9.81 -5.35 2.17
C PRO A 367 10.41 -6.08 3.39
N PRO A 368 9.68 -7.06 3.99
CA PRO A 368 10.27 -7.96 4.97
C PRO A 368 11.50 -8.68 4.39
N GLY A 369 12.43 -9.05 5.27
CA GLY A 369 13.68 -9.70 4.87
C GLY A 369 13.53 -11.18 4.50
N VAL A 370 14.57 -11.97 4.74
CA VAL A 370 14.64 -13.38 4.35
C VAL A 370 13.45 -14.16 4.91
N VAL A 371 12.77 -14.92 4.05
CA VAL A 371 11.62 -15.77 4.39
C VAL A 371 12.05 -17.23 4.39
N SER A 372 11.82 -17.93 5.50
CA SER A 372 12.04 -19.37 5.62
C SER A 372 10.72 -20.09 5.92
N ALA A 373 10.57 -21.32 5.44
CA ALA A 373 9.36 -22.11 5.61
C ALA A 373 9.68 -23.58 5.86
N ALA A 374 8.89 -24.22 6.72
CA ALA A 374 8.97 -25.65 7.02
C ALA A 374 7.60 -26.31 6.81
N GLY A 375 7.57 -27.36 5.97
CA GLY A 375 6.34 -28.06 5.61
C GLY A 375 5.92 -29.06 6.68
N GLY A 376 4.61 -29.15 6.92
CA GLY A 376 3.97 -30.18 7.73
C GLY A 376 2.82 -30.85 6.97
N ASN A 377 2.01 -31.63 7.67
CA ASN A 377 0.80 -32.20 7.08
C ASN A 377 -0.23 -31.10 6.80
N ALA A 378 -0.53 -30.88 5.52
CA ALA A 378 -1.47 -29.87 5.03
C ALA A 378 -1.23 -28.44 5.57
N ARG A 379 0.03 -28.13 5.90
CA ARG A 379 0.42 -26.83 6.48
C ARG A 379 1.88 -26.50 6.20
N ALA A 380 2.24 -25.24 6.39
CA ALA A 380 3.62 -24.80 6.49
C ALA A 380 3.75 -23.75 7.60
N THR A 381 4.84 -23.81 8.37
CA THR A 381 5.22 -22.77 9.32
C THR A 381 6.26 -21.88 8.66
N ILE A 382 5.99 -20.57 8.62
CA ILE A 382 6.77 -19.56 7.91
C ILE A 382 7.31 -18.57 8.92
N SER A 383 8.59 -18.22 8.82
CA SER A 383 9.24 -17.17 9.60
C SER A 383 10.04 -16.23 8.70
N TRP A 384 10.20 -14.98 9.13
CA TRP A 384 10.89 -13.95 8.34
C TRP A 384 11.68 -12.97 9.21
N SER A 385 12.57 -12.19 8.59
CA SER A 385 13.19 -11.02 9.23
C SER A 385 12.27 -9.80 9.13
N ALA A 386 12.20 -9.01 10.20
CA ALA A 386 11.33 -7.83 10.29
C ALA A 386 11.64 -6.80 9.20
N ALA A 387 10.62 -6.07 8.77
CA ALA A 387 10.77 -4.92 7.88
C ALA A 387 11.25 -3.68 8.65
N SER A 388 11.92 -2.75 7.96
CA SER A 388 12.12 -1.40 8.48
C SER A 388 10.78 -0.68 8.58
N ALA A 389 10.51 -0.09 9.74
CA ALA A 389 9.26 0.59 10.05
C ALA A 389 9.09 1.94 9.31
N ASN A 390 10.19 2.53 8.82
CA ASN A 390 10.20 3.78 8.05
C ASN A 390 9.39 4.92 8.71
N GLY A 391 9.61 5.15 10.01
CA GLY A 391 9.01 6.25 10.78
C GLY A 391 7.68 5.93 11.48
N SER A 392 7.02 4.80 11.16
CA SER A 392 5.78 4.37 11.84
C SER A 392 5.82 2.88 12.16
N LEU A 393 5.49 2.51 13.40
CA LEU A 393 5.56 1.13 13.89
C LEU A 393 4.79 0.16 12.98
N VAL A 394 5.41 -0.99 12.70
CA VAL A 394 4.76 -2.09 11.98
C VAL A 394 3.64 -2.65 12.86
N THR A 395 2.42 -2.65 12.33
CA THR A 395 1.20 -3.11 13.02
C THR A 395 0.85 -4.56 12.69
N GLY A 396 1.43 -5.13 11.63
CA GLY A 396 1.27 -6.53 11.30
C GLY A 396 1.91 -6.95 9.98
N TYR A 397 1.84 -8.24 9.71
CA TYR A 397 2.34 -8.84 8.47
C TYR A 397 1.26 -9.69 7.81
N ARG A 398 1.33 -9.82 6.47
CA ARG A 398 0.51 -10.77 5.70
C ARG A 398 1.43 -11.69 4.91
N VAL A 399 1.33 -12.99 5.17
CA VAL A 399 2.02 -14.06 4.44
C VAL A 399 1.07 -14.63 3.38
N THR A 400 1.57 -14.85 2.16
CA THR A 400 0.78 -15.43 1.05
C THR A 400 1.54 -16.59 0.42
N ALA A 401 0.86 -17.72 0.28
CA ALA A 401 1.35 -18.92 -0.38
C ALA A 401 1.05 -18.88 -1.89
N THR A 402 1.99 -19.36 -2.70
CA THR A 402 1.81 -19.60 -4.13
C THR A 402 2.25 -21.02 -4.45
N PRO A 403 1.45 -21.83 -5.16
CA PRO A 403 0.14 -21.52 -5.76
C PRO A 403 -1.00 -21.47 -4.73
N GLY A 404 -2.22 -21.13 -5.17
CA GLY A 404 -3.46 -21.25 -4.38
C GLY A 404 -3.81 -20.05 -3.49
N GLY A 405 -2.88 -19.12 -3.23
CA GLY A 405 -3.20 -17.83 -2.60
C GLY A 405 -3.58 -17.88 -1.12
N ALA A 406 -3.44 -19.04 -0.46
CA ALA A 406 -3.69 -19.18 0.97
C ALA A 406 -2.83 -18.17 1.76
N SER A 407 -3.41 -17.53 2.77
CA SER A 407 -2.74 -16.45 3.49
C SER A 407 -3.01 -16.48 4.98
N ALA A 408 -2.07 -15.94 5.75
CA ALA A 408 -2.22 -15.71 7.18
C ALA A 408 -1.69 -14.31 7.53
N THR A 409 -2.27 -13.71 8.58
CA THR A 409 -1.85 -12.41 9.10
C THR A 409 -1.34 -12.52 10.53
N THR A 410 -0.35 -11.70 10.86
CA THR A 410 0.13 -11.52 12.24
C THR A 410 -0.08 -10.07 12.68
N THR A 411 -0.18 -9.86 13.99
CA THR A 411 -0.26 -8.53 14.61
C THR A 411 1.06 -8.17 15.28
N GLY A 412 1.32 -6.86 15.35
CA GLY A 412 2.52 -6.30 15.97
C GLY A 412 3.81 -6.78 15.30
N THR A 413 4.80 -7.13 16.13
CA THR A 413 6.16 -7.49 15.71
C THR A 413 6.35 -9.00 15.50
N THR A 414 5.28 -9.80 15.51
CA THR A 414 5.38 -11.25 15.35
C THR A 414 5.81 -11.63 13.94
N THR A 415 7.00 -12.24 13.81
CA THR A 415 7.63 -12.61 12.54
C THR A 415 7.55 -14.09 12.19
N THR A 416 6.51 -14.78 12.68
CA THR A 416 6.23 -16.18 12.37
C THR A 416 4.74 -16.46 12.33
N THR A 417 4.31 -17.35 11.44
CA THR A 417 2.91 -17.83 11.38
C THR A 417 2.83 -19.21 10.72
N THR A 418 1.68 -19.86 10.82
CA THR A 418 1.41 -21.12 10.13
C THR A 418 0.23 -20.95 9.17
N ILE A 419 0.42 -21.33 7.91
CA ILE A 419 -0.65 -21.45 6.93
C ILE A 419 -1.10 -22.91 6.91
N THR A 420 -2.38 -23.15 7.18
CA THR A 420 -3.03 -24.47 7.12
C THR A 420 -3.88 -24.61 5.84
N GLY A 421 -4.40 -25.81 5.58
CA GLY A 421 -5.24 -26.06 4.40
C GLY A 421 -4.43 -26.18 3.10
N LEU A 422 -3.10 -26.34 3.19
CA LEU A 422 -2.27 -26.59 2.02
C LEU A 422 -2.45 -28.03 1.53
N THR A 423 -2.28 -28.27 0.24
CA THR A 423 -2.38 -29.61 -0.34
C THR A 423 -1.04 -30.34 -0.20
N ASN A 424 -1.05 -31.53 0.41
CA ASN A 424 0.14 -32.38 0.46
C ASN A 424 0.58 -32.78 -0.96
N GLY A 425 1.88 -32.82 -1.19
CA GLY A 425 2.47 -33.12 -2.51
C GLY A 425 2.60 -31.90 -3.43
N THR A 426 1.89 -30.80 -3.15
CA THR A 426 2.03 -29.54 -3.89
C THR A 426 3.21 -28.73 -3.35
N SER A 427 4.07 -28.22 -4.23
CA SER A 427 5.16 -27.31 -3.83
C SER A 427 4.64 -25.87 -3.70
N TYR A 428 4.96 -25.22 -2.59
CA TYR A 428 4.59 -23.83 -2.30
C TYR A 428 5.81 -22.96 -2.04
N VAL A 429 5.74 -21.70 -2.47
CA VAL A 429 6.62 -20.60 -2.03
C VAL A 429 5.81 -19.54 -1.30
N PHE A 430 6.45 -18.81 -0.39
CA PHE A 430 5.77 -17.84 0.47
C PHE A 430 6.39 -16.45 0.35
N THR A 431 5.55 -15.43 0.29
CA THR A 431 5.96 -14.02 0.34
C THR A 431 5.28 -13.33 1.50
N VAL A 432 5.93 -12.29 2.05
CA VAL A 432 5.44 -11.55 3.21
C VAL A 432 5.36 -10.06 2.88
N ARG A 433 4.31 -9.38 3.34
CA ARG A 433 4.19 -7.92 3.34
C ARG A 433 4.03 -7.41 4.77
N ALA A 434 4.60 -6.26 5.08
CA ALA A 434 4.44 -5.55 6.35
C ALA A 434 3.48 -4.38 6.19
N THR A 435 2.75 -4.02 7.25
CA THR A 435 1.86 -2.86 7.27
C THR A 435 2.20 -1.96 8.46
N ASN A 436 2.20 -0.65 8.26
CA ASN A 436 2.19 0.37 9.31
C ASN A 436 1.05 1.38 9.02
N ALA A 437 0.98 2.48 9.79
CA ALA A 437 -0.06 3.49 9.59
C ALA A 437 0.06 4.23 8.23
N ALA A 438 1.27 4.38 7.69
CA ALA A 438 1.51 4.98 6.37
C ALA A 438 1.05 4.07 5.22
N GLY A 439 1.19 2.75 5.34
CA GLY A 439 0.69 1.81 4.34
C GLY A 439 1.30 0.41 4.42
N THR A 440 1.14 -0.34 3.32
CA THR A 440 1.65 -1.71 3.18
C THR A 440 2.88 -1.74 2.27
N SER A 441 3.89 -2.51 2.66
CA SER A 441 5.14 -2.67 1.92
C SER A 441 4.94 -3.40 0.58
N PRO A 442 5.93 -3.32 -0.33
CA PRO A 442 6.11 -4.35 -1.34
C PRO A 442 6.31 -5.74 -0.71
N ALA A 443 6.09 -6.80 -1.49
CA ALA A 443 6.32 -8.17 -1.01
C ALA A 443 7.81 -8.46 -0.84
N SER A 444 8.15 -9.30 0.13
CA SER A 444 9.48 -9.90 0.25
C SER A 444 9.83 -10.73 -1.00
N ALA A 445 11.10 -11.09 -1.14
CA ALA A 445 11.49 -12.20 -1.98
C ALA A 445 10.76 -13.49 -1.54
N PRO A 446 10.42 -14.41 -2.47
CA PRO A 446 9.79 -15.67 -2.10
C PRO A 446 10.75 -16.55 -1.29
N SER A 447 10.21 -17.34 -0.37
CA SER A 447 10.95 -18.40 0.31
C SER A 447 11.46 -19.45 -0.68
N ALA A 448 12.39 -20.30 -0.21
CA ALA A 448 12.64 -21.58 -0.88
C ALA A 448 11.33 -22.41 -0.95
N PRO A 449 11.16 -23.26 -1.99
CA PRO A 449 9.96 -24.08 -2.14
C PRO A 449 9.85 -25.14 -1.04
N VAL A 450 8.62 -25.34 -0.56
CA VAL A 450 8.28 -26.32 0.47
C VAL A 450 7.11 -27.15 -0.01
N THR A 451 7.22 -28.47 0.14
CA THR A 451 6.12 -29.40 -0.18
C THR A 451 5.57 -29.99 1.12
N PRO A 452 4.37 -29.59 1.57
CA PRO A 452 3.65 -30.26 2.64
C PRO A 452 3.51 -31.75 2.36
N ARG A 453 3.68 -32.58 3.40
CA ARG A 453 3.58 -34.04 3.31
C ARG A 453 2.84 -34.57 4.52
N SER A 454 1.95 -35.53 4.30
CA SER A 454 1.52 -36.42 5.36
C SER A 454 2.68 -37.35 5.71
N GLY A 455 3.11 -37.37 6.97
CA GLY A 455 3.96 -38.47 7.45
C GLY A 455 3.23 -39.81 7.33
N SER A 456 3.96 -40.93 7.33
CA SER A 456 3.36 -42.25 7.52
C SER A 456 2.99 -42.43 8.99
N SER A 457 1.77 -42.88 9.26
CA SER A 457 1.33 -43.17 10.63
C SER A 457 1.78 -44.56 11.04
N PHE A 458 1.94 -44.79 12.35
CA PHE A 458 2.29 -46.11 12.89
C PHE A 458 1.03 -46.95 13.13
N ILE A 459 1.00 -48.17 12.58
CA ILE A 459 0.00 -49.18 12.88
C ILE A 459 0.65 -50.21 13.80
N ALA A 460 0.21 -50.24 15.06
CA ALA A 460 0.64 -51.24 16.02
C ALA A 460 0.00 -52.60 15.71
N LEU A 461 0.79 -53.66 15.86
CA LEU A 461 0.32 -55.05 15.75
C LEU A 461 0.57 -55.77 17.08
N SER A 462 -0.21 -56.83 17.34
CA SER A 462 0.21 -57.82 18.32
C SER A 462 1.55 -58.41 17.88
N PRO A 463 2.62 -58.36 18.71
CA PRO A 463 3.94 -58.79 18.29
C PRO A 463 3.92 -60.19 17.69
N LYS A 464 4.49 -60.36 16.49
CA LYS A 464 4.49 -61.65 15.78
C LYS A 464 5.89 -61.99 15.30
N ARG A 465 6.37 -63.19 15.59
CA ARG A 465 7.62 -63.67 15.02
C ARG A 465 7.49 -63.84 13.51
N VAL A 466 8.35 -63.16 12.76
CA VAL A 466 8.38 -63.17 11.30
C VAL A 466 9.68 -63.72 10.73
N LEU A 467 10.75 -63.78 11.52
CA LEU A 467 12.03 -64.40 11.17
C LEU A 467 12.55 -65.23 12.35
N ASP A 468 13.03 -66.44 12.09
CA ASP A 468 13.80 -67.26 13.01
C ASP A 468 14.69 -68.23 12.23
N THR A 469 15.97 -67.88 12.10
CA THR A 469 16.93 -68.70 11.33
C THR A 469 17.20 -70.07 11.95
N ARG A 470 16.79 -70.30 13.21
CA ARG A 470 16.94 -71.60 13.89
C ARG A 470 15.87 -72.59 13.45
N THR A 471 14.70 -72.10 13.05
CA THR A 471 13.56 -72.93 12.64
C THR A 471 13.32 -72.90 11.14
N GLY A 472 13.90 -71.94 10.42
CA GLY A 472 13.63 -71.71 9.00
C GLY A 472 12.38 -70.85 8.76
N LEU A 473 11.90 -70.13 9.77
CA LEU A 473 10.79 -69.20 9.62
C LEU A 473 11.29 -67.92 8.94
N GLY A 474 10.67 -67.53 7.82
CA GLY A 474 10.96 -66.28 7.11
C GLY A 474 12.27 -66.24 6.30
N ALA A 475 13.16 -67.21 6.52
CA ALA A 475 14.40 -67.43 5.77
C ALA A 475 14.90 -68.87 5.93
N ALA A 476 15.95 -69.25 5.21
CA ALA A 476 16.56 -70.58 5.32
C ALA A 476 17.03 -70.88 6.76
N LYS A 477 16.91 -72.14 7.18
CA LYS A 477 17.37 -72.62 8.49
C LYS A 477 18.90 -72.72 8.53
N ALA A 478 19.58 -71.60 8.76
CA ALA A 478 21.03 -71.51 8.84
C ALA A 478 21.49 -70.28 9.63
N LYS A 479 22.59 -70.41 10.38
CA LYS A 479 23.27 -69.25 10.97
C LYS A 479 23.82 -68.34 9.87
N VAL A 480 23.74 -67.03 10.09
CA VAL A 480 24.31 -66.03 9.17
C VAL A 480 25.80 -65.89 9.47
N GLY A 481 26.65 -66.24 8.50
CA GLY A 481 28.11 -66.19 8.62
C GLY A 481 28.72 -64.79 8.55
N PRO A 482 30.06 -64.67 8.59
CA PRO A 482 30.76 -63.40 8.53
C PRO A 482 30.56 -62.76 7.15
N GLY A 483 30.22 -61.48 7.12
CA GLY A 483 29.83 -60.80 5.88
C GLY A 483 28.48 -61.24 5.29
N GLY A 484 27.80 -62.19 5.94
CA GLY A 484 26.59 -62.84 5.43
C GLY A 484 25.36 -61.95 5.53
N GLN A 485 24.35 -62.28 4.72
CA GLN A 485 23.06 -61.58 4.71
C GLN A 485 21.90 -62.56 4.75
N VAL A 486 20.78 -62.10 5.31
CA VAL A 486 19.49 -62.77 5.21
C VAL A 486 18.41 -61.73 4.87
N THR A 487 17.57 -62.04 3.87
CA THR A 487 16.48 -61.17 3.45
C THR A 487 15.15 -61.78 3.90
N LEU A 488 14.38 -61.01 4.66
CA LEU A 488 13.03 -61.33 5.09
C LEU A 488 12.01 -60.63 4.19
N THR A 489 11.04 -61.37 3.69
CA THR A 489 9.80 -60.77 3.13
C THR A 489 8.76 -60.68 4.25
N VAL A 490 8.35 -59.47 4.62
CA VAL A 490 7.32 -59.28 5.65
C VAL A 490 5.94 -59.37 5.01
N THR A 491 5.30 -60.54 5.16
CA THR A 491 3.99 -60.84 4.56
C THR A 491 2.85 -60.13 5.29
N GLY A 492 1.78 -59.78 4.58
CA GLY A 492 0.56 -59.21 5.16
C GLY A 492 0.60 -57.70 5.42
N LEU A 493 1.61 -57.00 4.89
CA LEU A 493 1.69 -55.54 4.94
C LEU A 493 0.96 -54.92 3.73
N PRO A 494 0.23 -53.80 3.92
CA PRO A 494 -0.44 -53.11 2.83
C PRO A 494 0.56 -52.50 1.83
N SER A 495 0.10 -52.30 0.59
CA SER A 495 0.87 -51.60 -0.44
C SER A 495 1.23 -50.18 0.02
N GLY A 496 2.46 -49.75 -0.23
CA GLY A 496 2.93 -48.42 0.17
C GLY A 496 3.41 -48.33 1.62
N THR A 497 3.55 -49.45 2.33
CA THR A 497 4.25 -49.48 3.62
C THR A 497 5.66 -48.88 3.47
N ALA A 498 5.99 -47.90 4.31
CA ALA A 498 7.25 -47.15 4.25
C ALA A 498 8.34 -47.78 5.13
N ALA A 499 7.96 -48.35 6.28
CA ALA A 499 8.88 -48.94 7.25
C ALA A 499 8.18 -49.96 8.16
N VAL A 500 8.96 -50.82 8.81
CA VAL A 500 8.52 -51.77 9.85
C VAL A 500 9.25 -51.51 11.16
N ALA A 501 8.58 -51.73 12.28
CA ALA A 501 9.18 -51.78 13.61
C ALA A 501 9.36 -53.25 14.03
N LEU A 502 10.61 -53.68 14.15
CA LEU A 502 11.02 -55.06 14.43
C LEU A 502 11.78 -55.11 15.75
N ASN A 503 11.41 -55.99 16.67
CA ASN A 503 12.35 -56.38 17.72
C ASN A 503 13.29 -57.46 17.17
N VAL A 504 14.57 -57.15 17.08
CA VAL A 504 15.59 -58.02 16.48
C VAL A 504 16.42 -58.63 17.59
N THR A 505 16.54 -59.96 17.62
CA THR A 505 17.32 -60.70 18.60
C THR A 505 18.43 -61.50 17.91
N ALA A 506 19.63 -61.46 18.48
CA ALA A 506 20.81 -62.17 17.98
C ALA A 506 21.21 -63.32 18.92
N PRO A 507 20.54 -64.49 18.88
CA PRO A 507 20.93 -65.64 19.69
C PRO A 507 22.15 -66.39 19.13
N ASN A 508 22.81 -67.13 20.02
CA ASN A 508 23.92 -68.05 19.71
C ASN A 508 25.11 -67.44 18.92
N PRO A 509 25.55 -66.19 19.17
CA PRO A 509 26.67 -65.62 18.41
C PRO A 509 27.99 -66.29 18.76
N THR A 510 28.82 -66.57 17.75
CA THR A 510 30.14 -67.21 17.94
C THR A 510 31.30 -66.24 18.08
N ALA A 511 31.09 -64.95 17.81
CA ALA A 511 32.08 -63.87 17.97
C ALA A 511 31.40 -62.54 18.30
N THR A 512 32.17 -61.55 18.72
CA THR A 512 31.71 -60.15 18.79
C THR A 512 31.41 -59.65 17.38
N SER A 513 30.21 -59.12 17.17
CA SER A 513 29.73 -58.68 15.85
C SER A 513 28.57 -57.67 16.01
N TYR A 514 27.97 -57.30 14.89
CA TYR A 514 26.78 -56.48 14.84
C TYR A 514 25.84 -56.90 13.69
N LEU A 515 24.55 -56.61 13.87
CA LEU A 515 23.56 -56.64 12.80
C LEU A 515 23.31 -55.24 12.25
N THR A 516 23.23 -55.11 10.92
CA THR A 516 22.66 -53.96 10.22
C THR A 516 21.38 -54.40 9.51
N VAL A 517 20.30 -53.64 9.68
CA VAL A 517 18.96 -53.92 9.14
C VAL A 517 18.55 -52.78 8.22
N TYR A 518 18.27 -53.09 6.96
CA TYR A 518 18.08 -52.07 5.93
C TYR A 518 17.12 -52.56 4.83
N PRO A 519 16.51 -51.65 4.05
CA PRO A 519 15.61 -52.05 2.96
C PRO A 519 16.35 -52.91 1.93
N ASP A 520 15.74 -54.02 1.53
CA ASP A 520 16.30 -54.89 0.50
C ASP A 520 16.49 -54.13 -0.83
N GLY A 521 17.60 -54.42 -1.53
CA GLY A 521 18.00 -53.72 -2.75
C GLY A 521 18.64 -52.33 -2.54
N ALA A 522 18.72 -51.81 -1.32
CA ALA A 522 19.45 -50.58 -1.02
C ALA A 522 20.92 -50.84 -0.68
N THR A 523 21.78 -49.83 -0.86
CA THR A 523 23.16 -49.88 -0.37
C THR A 523 23.19 -50.03 1.16
N ARG A 524 23.93 -51.03 1.66
CA ARG A 524 24.06 -51.29 3.09
C ARG A 524 24.61 -50.05 3.82
N PRO A 525 23.92 -49.53 4.85
CA PRO A 525 24.44 -48.46 5.71
C PRO A 525 25.70 -48.89 6.47
N THR A 526 26.54 -47.94 6.86
CA THR A 526 27.70 -48.19 7.72
C THR A 526 27.33 -48.33 9.20
N ALA A 527 26.12 -47.94 9.58
CA ALA A 527 25.63 -48.01 10.96
C ALA A 527 25.15 -49.43 11.35
N SER A 528 25.42 -49.81 12.60
CA SER A 528 24.86 -51.01 13.24
C SER A 528 23.49 -50.72 13.88
N ASN A 529 22.58 -51.69 13.90
CA ASN A 529 21.33 -51.64 14.66
C ASN A 529 21.39 -52.41 15.99
N LEU A 530 22.16 -53.50 16.04
CA LEU A 530 22.29 -54.36 17.22
C LEU A 530 23.72 -54.87 17.33
N ASN A 531 24.42 -54.54 18.42
CA ASN A 531 25.78 -54.98 18.70
C ASN A 531 25.76 -56.08 19.78
N PHE A 532 26.57 -57.12 19.63
CA PHE A 532 26.58 -58.27 20.55
C PHE A 532 27.97 -58.89 20.69
N ALA A 533 28.25 -59.45 21.87
CA ALA A 533 29.45 -60.22 22.15
C ALA A 533 29.24 -61.74 21.92
N ARG A 534 30.33 -62.51 21.86
CA ARG A 534 30.28 -63.98 21.82
C ARG A 534 29.43 -64.53 22.97
N ALA A 535 28.57 -65.51 22.67
CA ALA A 535 27.66 -66.15 23.61
C ALA A 535 26.63 -65.23 24.30
N GLN A 536 26.52 -63.96 23.90
CA GLN A 536 25.52 -63.04 24.43
C GLN A 536 24.27 -63.04 23.55
N THR A 537 23.13 -63.46 24.10
CA THR A 537 21.84 -63.20 23.46
C THR A 537 21.37 -61.80 23.87
N ILE A 538 21.08 -60.95 22.88
CA ILE A 538 20.60 -59.59 23.10
C ILE A 538 19.57 -59.22 22.02
N ALA A 539 18.64 -58.34 22.37
CA ALA A 539 17.61 -57.81 21.47
C ALA A 539 17.63 -56.27 21.43
N ASN A 540 17.16 -55.69 20.32
CA ASN A 540 16.88 -54.26 20.19
C ASN A 540 15.70 -53.99 19.25
N LEU A 541 14.92 -52.94 19.52
CA LEU A 541 13.88 -52.47 18.61
C LEU A 541 14.52 -51.68 17.46
N VAL A 542 14.18 -52.07 16.24
CA VAL A 542 14.69 -51.52 14.99
C VAL A 542 13.53 -51.02 14.13
N ILE A 543 13.56 -49.75 13.74
CA ILE A 543 12.69 -49.23 12.69
C ILE A 543 13.50 -49.21 11.39
N ALA A 544 13.08 -50.04 10.43
CA ALA A 544 13.75 -50.16 9.14
C ALA A 544 12.78 -49.85 8.00
N ARG A 545 13.25 -49.09 7.00
CA ARG A 545 12.51 -48.96 5.74
C ARG A 545 12.37 -50.33 5.10
N VAL A 546 11.24 -50.56 4.42
CA VAL A 546 11.04 -51.75 3.60
C VAL A 546 11.43 -51.48 2.15
N GLY A 547 12.12 -52.43 1.53
CA GLY A 547 12.43 -52.41 0.09
C GLY A 547 11.26 -52.93 -0.74
N THR A 548 11.49 -53.08 -2.05
CA THR A 548 10.48 -53.59 -3.00
C THR A 548 9.93 -54.94 -2.55
N GLY A 549 8.61 -55.08 -2.54
CA GLY A 549 7.94 -56.31 -2.09
C GLY A 549 7.94 -56.53 -0.57
N ASN A 550 8.05 -55.46 0.23
CA ASN A 550 8.05 -55.51 1.70
C ASN A 550 9.25 -56.28 2.28
N LYS A 551 10.43 -56.13 1.66
CA LYS A 551 11.63 -56.88 2.01
C LYS A 551 12.59 -56.09 2.89
N VAL A 552 13.17 -56.75 3.88
CA VAL A 552 14.17 -56.19 4.80
C VAL A 552 15.37 -57.13 4.86
N THR A 553 16.57 -56.58 4.77
CA THR A 553 17.83 -57.34 4.76
C THR A 553 18.59 -57.12 6.06
N PHE A 554 19.08 -58.21 6.64
CA PHE A 554 19.90 -58.25 7.83
C PHE A 554 21.31 -58.67 7.42
N TYR A 555 22.31 -57.92 7.84
CA TYR A 555 23.73 -58.20 7.60
C TYR A 555 24.43 -58.55 8.91
N ASN A 556 25.30 -59.57 8.91
CA ASN A 556 26.19 -59.88 10.02
C ASN A 556 27.65 -59.61 9.66
N ALA A 557 28.39 -58.92 10.53
CA ALA A 557 29.76 -58.50 10.24
C ALA A 557 30.81 -59.61 10.42
N ALA A 558 30.77 -60.32 11.55
CA ALA A 558 31.78 -61.30 11.95
C ALA A 558 31.14 -62.51 12.66
N GLY A 559 31.88 -63.62 12.72
CA GLY A 559 31.39 -64.88 13.31
C GLY A 559 30.11 -65.39 12.64
N THR A 560 29.41 -66.28 13.32
CA THR A 560 28.09 -66.80 12.92
C THR A 560 27.08 -66.47 13.99
N VAL A 561 25.86 -66.10 13.60
CA VAL A 561 24.78 -65.76 14.53
C VAL A 561 23.44 -66.25 14.00
N ASP A 562 22.54 -66.64 14.90
CA ASP A 562 21.13 -66.83 14.54
C ASP A 562 20.41 -65.48 14.62
N ILE A 563 19.38 -65.26 13.79
CA ILE A 563 18.60 -64.02 13.79
C ILE A 563 17.13 -64.36 14.02
N ILE A 564 16.54 -63.67 14.99
CA ILE A 564 15.10 -63.65 15.22
C ILE A 564 14.62 -62.22 14.96
N ALA A 565 13.49 -62.06 14.27
CA ALA A 565 12.81 -60.77 14.17
C ALA A 565 11.32 -60.93 14.48
N ASP A 566 10.85 -60.12 15.41
CA ASP A 566 9.46 -60.03 15.83
C ASP A 566 8.85 -58.69 15.36
N LEU A 567 7.80 -58.73 14.55
CA LEU A 567 7.11 -57.55 14.03
C LEU A 567 6.19 -56.95 15.09
N ALA A 568 6.47 -55.71 15.51
CA ALA A 568 5.67 -54.96 16.46
C ALA A 568 4.67 -53.99 15.78
N GLY A 569 4.92 -53.63 14.52
CA GLY A 569 4.05 -52.75 13.74
C GLY A 569 4.72 -52.25 12.46
N TYR A 570 4.02 -51.39 11.72
CA TYR A 570 4.51 -50.82 10.47
C TYR A 570 4.06 -49.37 10.28
N TYR A 571 4.73 -48.66 9.38
CA TYR A 571 4.43 -47.28 9.02
C TYR A 571 3.86 -47.24 7.60
N ALA A 572 2.64 -46.74 7.41
CA ALA A 572 2.02 -46.60 6.10
C ALA A 572 1.35 -45.21 5.92
N PRO A 573 1.22 -44.70 4.69
CA PRO A 573 0.43 -43.51 4.40
C PRO A 573 -1.06 -43.73 4.69
N GLY A 574 -1.75 -42.70 5.19
CA GLY A 574 -3.22 -42.64 5.22
C GLY A 574 -3.93 -43.49 6.29
N ALA A 575 -3.23 -44.35 7.04
CA ALA A 575 -3.81 -45.14 8.12
C ALA A 575 -2.80 -45.32 9.28
N GLY A 576 -3.23 -45.15 10.53
CA GLY A 576 -2.43 -45.38 11.74
C GLY A 576 -2.44 -44.21 12.73
N ALA A 577 -1.81 -44.38 13.88
CA ALA A 577 -1.69 -43.37 14.93
C ALA A 577 -0.42 -42.51 14.76
N GLY A 578 -0.54 -41.22 15.09
CA GLY A 578 0.62 -40.35 15.29
C GLY A 578 1.26 -40.56 16.67
N TYR A 579 2.50 -40.09 16.84
CA TYR A 579 3.16 -40.11 18.16
C TYR A 579 2.79 -38.86 18.96
N THR A 580 2.13 -39.06 20.11
CA THR A 580 1.94 -38.01 21.11
C THR A 580 3.03 -38.16 22.16
N ALA A 581 3.95 -37.20 22.23
CA ALA A 581 5.00 -37.21 23.23
C ALA A 581 4.39 -37.04 24.63
N ALA A 582 4.86 -37.85 25.58
CA ALA A 582 4.57 -37.70 27.00
C ALA A 582 5.89 -37.57 27.76
N THR A 583 5.89 -36.81 28.86
CA THR A 583 7.03 -36.78 29.77
C THR A 583 7.33 -38.20 30.26
N PRO A 584 8.55 -38.74 30.06
CA PRO A 584 8.86 -40.11 30.47
C PRO A 584 8.61 -40.32 31.97
N LYS A 585 7.82 -41.34 32.31
CA LYS A 585 7.46 -41.68 33.68
C LYS A 585 7.65 -43.17 33.91
N ARG A 586 8.27 -43.53 35.05
CA ARG A 586 8.29 -44.94 35.49
C ARG A 586 6.88 -45.32 35.93
N VAL A 587 6.28 -46.28 35.23
CA VAL A 587 4.92 -46.75 35.48
C VAL A 587 4.88 -48.17 36.07
N LEU A 588 6.01 -48.88 36.05
CA LEU A 588 6.17 -50.22 36.61
C LEU A 588 7.55 -50.35 37.29
N ASP A 589 7.57 -50.88 38.52
CA ASP A 589 8.78 -51.35 39.21
C ASP A 589 8.43 -52.44 40.22
N THR A 590 8.66 -53.70 39.85
CA THR A 590 8.36 -54.86 40.69
C THR A 590 9.26 -54.98 41.92
N ARG A 591 10.30 -54.15 42.04
CA ARG A 591 11.15 -54.09 43.25
C ARG A 591 10.54 -53.21 44.34
N THR A 592 9.74 -52.21 43.95
CA THR A 592 9.11 -51.26 44.87
C THR A 592 7.60 -51.48 45.01
N GLY A 593 6.99 -52.27 44.12
CA GLY A 593 5.53 -52.47 44.09
C GLY A 593 4.78 -51.40 43.29
N LEU A 594 5.50 -50.63 42.44
CA LEU A 594 4.89 -49.62 41.58
C LEU A 594 4.23 -50.30 40.37
N GLY A 595 2.93 -50.10 40.19
CA GLY A 595 2.18 -50.59 39.02
C GLY A 595 1.90 -52.10 38.99
N ALA A 596 2.52 -52.89 39.86
CA ALA A 596 2.29 -54.32 40.06
C ALA A 596 2.78 -54.75 41.46
N ALA A 597 2.45 -55.98 41.88
CA ALA A 597 2.92 -56.53 43.15
C ALA A 597 4.46 -56.54 43.26
N LYS A 598 4.98 -56.29 44.47
CA LYS A 598 6.41 -56.32 44.78
C LYS A 598 6.92 -57.76 44.80
N ALA A 599 7.25 -58.32 43.63
CA ALA A 599 7.75 -59.68 43.49
C ALA A 599 8.61 -59.85 42.23
N LYS A 600 9.58 -60.78 42.26
CA LYS A 600 10.26 -61.23 41.05
C LYS A 600 9.27 -61.99 40.15
N VAL A 601 9.34 -61.79 38.84
CA VAL A 601 8.51 -62.52 37.88
C VAL A 601 9.13 -63.90 37.67
N GLY A 602 8.43 -64.94 38.13
CA GLY A 602 8.88 -66.33 37.98
C GLY A 602 8.71 -66.88 36.57
N PRO A 603 9.21 -68.10 36.28
CA PRO A 603 9.03 -68.75 34.99
C PRO A 603 7.55 -68.85 34.60
N GLY A 604 7.21 -68.41 33.39
CA GLY A 604 5.82 -68.38 32.91
C GLY A 604 4.91 -67.33 33.57
N GLY A 605 5.41 -66.58 34.57
CA GLY A 605 4.67 -65.54 35.26
C GLY A 605 4.30 -64.37 34.35
N GLN A 606 3.16 -63.76 34.61
CA GLN A 606 2.67 -62.58 33.89
C GLN A 606 2.46 -61.42 34.85
N VAL A 607 2.77 -60.21 34.38
CA VAL A 607 2.49 -58.96 35.09
C VAL A 607 1.64 -58.09 34.18
N THR A 608 0.42 -57.80 34.63
CA THR A 608 -0.50 -56.90 33.93
C THR A 608 -0.36 -55.49 34.50
N LEU A 609 -0.16 -54.50 33.63
CA LEU A 609 -0.01 -53.09 34.00
C LEU A 609 -1.12 -52.26 33.34
N THR A 610 -1.89 -51.52 34.14
CA THR A 610 -2.73 -50.42 33.65
C THR A 610 -1.91 -49.14 33.65
N ILE A 611 -1.73 -48.51 32.50
CA ILE A 611 -0.94 -47.28 32.37
C ILE A 611 -1.87 -46.08 32.65
N PRO A 612 -1.64 -45.31 33.72
CA PRO A 612 -2.51 -44.20 34.07
C PRO A 612 -2.34 -43.00 33.14
N GLY A 613 -3.43 -42.28 32.87
CA GLY A 613 -3.39 -40.97 32.20
C GLY A 613 -3.18 -41.01 30.68
N LEU A 614 -3.50 -42.13 30.02
CA LEU A 614 -3.47 -42.19 28.56
C LEU A 614 -4.63 -41.38 27.94
N PRO A 615 -4.38 -40.60 26.87
CA PRO A 615 -5.45 -39.94 26.11
C PRO A 615 -6.46 -40.94 25.54
N ALA A 616 -7.72 -40.52 25.41
CA ALA A 616 -8.76 -41.31 24.77
C ALA A 616 -8.35 -41.68 23.32
N GLY A 617 -8.59 -42.93 22.92
CA GLY A 617 -8.21 -43.44 21.60
C GLY A 617 -6.75 -43.89 21.45
N THR A 618 -5.97 -43.93 22.54
CA THR A 618 -4.61 -44.51 22.52
C THR A 618 -4.65 -45.98 22.11
N THR A 619 -3.93 -46.35 21.05
CA THR A 619 -3.90 -47.72 20.51
C THR A 619 -2.61 -48.48 20.83
N ALA A 620 -1.54 -47.79 21.24
CA ALA A 620 -0.26 -48.37 21.64
C ALA A 620 0.53 -47.42 22.54
N VAL A 621 1.54 -47.94 23.23
CA VAL A 621 2.48 -47.17 24.05
C VAL A 621 3.92 -47.52 23.70
N ALA A 622 4.82 -46.52 23.74
CA ALA A 622 6.26 -46.76 23.70
C ALA A 622 6.78 -46.90 25.14
N LEU A 623 7.38 -48.04 25.46
CA LEU A 623 7.92 -48.33 26.78
C LEU A 623 9.43 -48.59 26.68
N ASN A 624 10.18 -48.03 27.62
CA ASN A 624 11.53 -48.52 27.92
C ASN A 624 11.43 -49.56 29.04
N VAL A 625 11.86 -50.80 28.77
CA VAL A 625 11.72 -51.93 29.68
C VAL A 625 13.10 -52.43 30.06
N THR A 626 13.33 -52.66 31.35
CA THR A 626 14.62 -53.13 31.86
C THR A 626 14.40 -54.33 32.78
N ALA A 627 15.02 -55.47 32.43
CA ALA A 627 15.15 -56.61 33.32
C ALA A 627 16.37 -56.38 34.25
N THR A 628 16.18 -56.53 35.56
CA THR A 628 17.23 -56.33 36.55
C THR A 628 17.26 -57.50 37.54
N ASN A 629 18.45 -57.89 37.97
CA ASN A 629 18.71 -59.02 38.85
C ASN A 629 18.07 -60.35 38.38
N PRO A 630 18.21 -60.75 37.10
CA PRO A 630 17.72 -62.05 36.65
C PRO A 630 18.48 -63.18 37.34
N THR A 631 17.77 -64.23 37.76
CA THR A 631 18.38 -65.42 38.40
C THR A 631 18.70 -66.53 37.39
N ALA A 632 18.29 -66.37 36.13
CA ALA A 632 18.56 -67.27 35.02
C ALA A 632 18.47 -66.52 33.69
N ALA A 633 19.11 -67.05 32.64
CA ALA A 633 18.89 -66.56 31.28
C ALA A 633 17.42 -66.76 30.88
N SER A 634 16.78 -65.71 30.38
CA SER A 634 15.36 -65.70 30.05
C SER A 634 15.06 -64.57 29.06
N TYR A 635 13.78 -64.33 28.77
CA TYR A 635 13.28 -63.22 27.96
C TYR A 635 11.99 -62.67 28.57
N LEU A 636 11.64 -61.43 28.22
CA LEU A 636 10.33 -60.85 28.49
C LEU A 636 9.55 -60.67 27.19
N THR A 637 8.24 -60.90 27.27
CA THR A 637 7.28 -60.57 26.20
C THR A 637 6.31 -59.53 26.73
N VAL A 638 6.23 -58.38 26.07
CA VAL A 638 5.32 -57.28 26.38
C VAL A 638 4.25 -57.23 25.29
N TYR A 639 2.99 -57.37 25.69
CA TYR A 639 1.84 -57.47 24.79
C TYR A 639 0.57 -56.92 25.45
N PRO A 640 -0.47 -56.56 24.68
CA PRO A 640 -1.73 -56.09 25.24
C PRO A 640 -2.36 -57.10 26.20
N ALA A 641 -2.76 -56.65 27.39
CA ALA A 641 -3.40 -57.49 28.38
C ALA A 641 -4.72 -58.09 27.84
N GLY A 642 -4.98 -59.37 28.12
CA GLY A 642 -6.14 -60.10 27.59
C GLY A 642 -5.96 -60.66 26.17
N ALA A 643 -4.89 -60.30 25.46
CA ALA A 643 -4.53 -60.94 24.20
C ALA A 643 -3.81 -62.28 24.42
N THR A 644 -3.87 -63.18 23.43
CA THR A 644 -3.05 -64.39 23.43
C THR A 644 -1.57 -64.02 23.46
N ARG A 645 -0.81 -64.61 24.40
CA ARG A 645 0.64 -64.38 24.51
C ARG A 645 1.32 -64.73 23.18
N PRO A 646 2.02 -63.79 22.54
CA PRO A 646 2.70 -64.08 21.29
C PRO A 646 3.96 -64.92 21.52
N THR A 647 4.43 -65.57 20.46
CA THR A 647 5.72 -66.28 20.44
C THR A 647 6.93 -65.33 20.39
N ALA A 648 6.68 -64.03 20.26
CA ALA A 648 7.67 -62.97 20.22
C ALA A 648 8.32 -62.72 21.60
N SER A 649 9.54 -62.19 21.58
CA SER A 649 10.26 -61.68 22.75
C SER A 649 10.59 -60.21 22.53
N ASN A 650 10.54 -59.39 23.58
CA ASN A 650 10.82 -57.94 23.51
C ASN A 650 12.15 -57.56 24.18
N LEU A 651 12.64 -58.37 25.13
CA LEU A 651 13.88 -58.14 25.88
C LEU A 651 14.53 -59.45 26.28
#